data_AF-H2V2I7-F1
#
_entry.id   AF-H2V2I7-F1
#
_cell.length_a   1.000
_cell.length_b   1.000
_cell.length_c   1.000
_cell.angle_alpha   90.00
_cell.angle_beta   90.00
_cell.angle_gamma   90.00
#
_symmetry.space_group_name_H-M   'P 1'
#
loop_
_entity.id
_entity.type
_entity.pdbx_description
1 polymer ?
#
loop_
_entity_poly.entity_id
_entity_poly.type
_entity_poly.pdbx_seq_one_letter_code
_entity_poly.pdbx_strand_id
1 'polypeptide(L)'
;MIFWAFLVIVPACAASSPSFGSKSSGPDPENSCSGRACNPRMGNLALGRVLSTHSVCGSNFSEPYCFYKQAVTPRTRGTCSAVKCSKCDSAVPGQAHPPSAMSDSSFRHPNTWWQSAEGVKEETLRVDLETEFLFTHLIVVFRSPRPAAMVLERSQDRGRTWETLRYFARDCQGMFGLAEGSACTSKYSGAFPCSRGEVIYRALPPSNKMDPFGPAAQHQLMVTNLRVRLLRRQPCPCRTKHPSAAALPTEHYAIYDFIVKGSCLCNGHADQCVPARGYKPGPEKADNMVHGTCVCRHNTAGDHCERCAPLYNDRPWQAANGIIGTPHGCQKCKCNGLARSCHFSRGLWLATGRRSGGVCDDCRHNTEGRHCQNCRKGFFRDPGLPKTSPDSCKQQTFYGGEVVTEACSCHPLGSVLSGGGPLCDPSSGECTCKPGVGGARCDSCMLGYWGLHEYGCRPCDCTGDCDPYTGDCVSGSVADVSRAAAGHTRLSSNGGDVALFRAEELFSALHHSERCECAEATLGSPKRFCAAEYDYVLVAKVMSAHDKGSHAEVEVKVKKVFYQSPRMKIRRGSITLYPESWTDRGCTCPILNPGSEYVVAGHEDWKTGRPVVNTKSLVKPWRSSLGLKFLHILRKDCGHRWGKGDKSGGAGHTVGGGV
;
A
#
# COMPACT_ATOMS: atom_id res chain seq x y z
N MET A 1 -61.18 39.28 -35.84
CA MET A 1 -61.28 38.16 -34.87
C MET A 1 -61.34 36.86 -35.64
N ILE A 2 -60.21 36.17 -35.81
CA ILE A 2 -60.17 34.80 -36.30
C ILE A 2 -59.10 34.08 -35.49
N PHE A 3 -59.54 33.07 -34.76
CA PHE A 3 -58.80 32.24 -33.81
C PHE A 3 -57.69 31.44 -34.50
N TRP A 4 -56.47 31.50 -33.96
CA TRP A 4 -55.46 30.48 -34.19
C TRP A 4 -55.35 29.63 -32.91
N ALA A 5 -55.84 28.40 -33.01
CA ALA A 5 -55.78 27.41 -31.96
C ALA A 5 -54.34 26.92 -31.77
N PHE A 6 -53.81 27.06 -30.55
CA PHE A 6 -52.55 26.47 -30.13
C PHE A 6 -52.71 24.95 -29.99
N LEU A 7 -52.02 24.21 -30.86
CA LEU A 7 -51.93 22.76 -30.79
C LEU A 7 -50.90 22.38 -29.69
N VAL A 8 -51.40 21.95 -28.54
CA VAL A 8 -50.59 21.32 -27.49
C VAL A 8 -50.31 19.88 -27.90
N ILE A 9 -49.07 19.58 -28.27
CA ILE A 9 -48.63 18.20 -28.54
C ILE A 9 -48.16 17.58 -27.24
N VAL A 10 -48.96 16.66 -26.71
CA VAL A 10 -48.56 15.66 -25.72
C VAL A 10 -48.23 14.37 -26.48
N PRO A 11 -47.01 13.82 -26.42
CA PRO A 11 -46.77 12.43 -26.79
C PRO A 11 -46.79 11.56 -25.54
N ALA A 12 -47.84 10.74 -25.43
CA ALA A 12 -47.90 9.58 -24.57
C ALA A 12 -47.00 8.46 -25.13
N CYS A 13 -46.41 7.69 -24.21
CA CYS A 13 -45.48 6.60 -24.44
C CYS A 13 -46.04 5.46 -25.31
N ALA A 14 -45.18 4.90 -26.17
CA ALA A 14 -45.23 3.50 -26.58
C ALA A 14 -43.79 2.95 -26.67
N ALA A 15 -43.64 1.73 -26.17
CA ALA A 15 -42.41 1.12 -25.68
C ALA A 15 -41.29 0.91 -26.72
N SER A 16 -40.06 1.24 -26.31
CA SER A 16 -38.84 0.64 -26.82
C SER A 16 -37.98 0.17 -25.63
N SER A 17 -37.76 -1.14 -25.59
CA SER A 17 -36.81 -1.99 -24.87
C SER A 17 -35.94 -1.41 -23.73
N PRO A 18 -35.80 -2.12 -22.59
CA PRO A 18 -35.06 -1.63 -21.43
C PRO A 18 -33.55 -1.62 -21.72
N SER A 19 -33.01 -0.44 -22.03
CA SER A 19 -31.58 -0.17 -21.90
C SER A 19 -31.25 -0.20 -20.41
N PHE A 20 -30.75 -1.34 -19.95
CA PHE A 20 -30.23 -1.53 -18.60
C PHE A 20 -29.18 -0.46 -18.31
N GLY A 21 -29.53 0.50 -17.46
CA GLY A 21 -28.56 1.34 -16.76
C GLY A 21 -27.77 0.45 -15.83
N SER A 22 -26.62 -0.05 -16.29
CA SER A 22 -25.71 -0.81 -15.44
C SER A 22 -24.92 0.17 -14.57
N LYS A 23 -25.19 0.09 -13.27
CA LYS A 23 -24.39 0.64 -12.16
C LYS A 23 -22.92 0.76 -12.55
N SER A 24 -22.35 1.96 -12.39
CA SER A 24 -20.91 2.17 -12.39
C SER A 24 -20.27 1.45 -11.20
N SER A 25 -19.97 0.16 -11.35
CA SER A 25 -19.10 -0.58 -10.43
C SER A 25 -17.74 -0.70 -11.10
N GLY A 26 -16.84 0.25 -10.81
CA GLY A 26 -15.44 0.16 -11.19
C GLY A 26 -14.73 -1.00 -10.44
N PRO A 27 -13.64 -1.55 -10.98
CA PRO A 27 -12.85 -2.55 -10.27
C PRO A 27 -12.06 -1.93 -9.09
N ASP A 28 -12.10 -2.61 -7.95
CA ASP A 28 -11.64 -2.18 -6.63
C ASP A 28 -10.12 -1.94 -6.49
N PRO A 29 -9.69 -1.05 -5.58
CA PRO A 29 -8.28 -0.84 -5.25
C PRO A 29 -7.76 -2.01 -4.40
N GLU A 30 -7.12 -3.01 -5.01
CA GLU A 30 -6.37 -4.00 -4.23
C GLU A 30 -5.25 -3.29 -3.43
N ASN A 31 -5.38 -3.37 -2.10
CA ASN A 31 -4.68 -2.60 -1.08
C ASN A 31 -3.16 -2.52 -1.29
N SER A 32 -2.66 -1.35 -1.75
CA SER A 32 -1.23 -0.99 -1.86
C SER A 32 -0.46 -1.14 -0.54
N CYS A 33 -1.18 -1.19 0.58
CA CYS A 33 -0.66 -1.39 1.93
C CYS A 33 -0.68 -2.86 2.42
N SER A 34 -0.84 -3.85 1.53
CA SER A 34 -0.87 -5.27 1.94
C SER A 34 0.55 -5.82 2.12
N GLY A 35 0.95 -6.06 3.37
CA GLY A 35 2.20 -6.75 3.70
C GLY A 35 3.48 -5.92 3.59
N ARG A 36 3.37 -4.60 3.35
CA ARG A 36 4.51 -3.67 3.22
C ARG A 36 4.19 -2.29 3.78
N ALA A 37 5.21 -1.52 4.14
CA ALA A 37 5.07 -0.11 4.49
C ALA A 37 4.37 0.68 3.38
N CYS A 38 3.52 1.65 3.74
CA CYS A 38 2.73 2.41 2.80
C CYS A 38 2.60 3.88 3.23
N ASN A 39 2.53 4.81 2.27
CA ASN A 39 2.39 6.24 2.54
C ASN A 39 1.25 6.83 1.71
N PRO A 40 0.51 7.84 2.22
CA PRO A 40 -0.46 8.56 1.42
C PRO A 40 0.20 9.32 0.27
N ARG A 41 -0.63 9.70 -0.71
CA ARG A 41 -0.18 10.51 -1.85
C ARG A 41 0.37 11.86 -1.38
N MET A 42 1.47 12.28 -2.00
CA MET A 42 2.02 13.63 -1.82
C MET A 42 1.17 14.66 -2.56
N GLY A 43 1.01 15.86 -1.99
CA GLY A 43 0.26 16.95 -2.61
C GLY A 43 0.66 18.33 -2.08
N ASN A 44 -0.09 19.35 -2.51
CA ASN A 44 0.07 20.71 -1.97
C ASN A 44 -0.80 20.84 -0.70
N LEU A 45 -0.18 21.00 0.45
CA LEU A 45 -0.87 21.19 1.74
C LEU A 45 -1.58 22.56 1.83
N ALA A 46 -1.20 23.56 1.03
CA ALA A 46 -1.90 24.84 1.01
C ALA A 46 -3.25 24.78 0.26
N LEU A 47 -3.43 23.81 -0.63
CA LEU A 47 -4.64 23.67 -1.44
C LEU A 47 -5.86 23.34 -0.55
N GLY A 48 -6.96 24.06 -0.73
CA GLY A 48 -8.19 23.88 0.05
C GLY A 48 -8.12 24.39 1.50
N ARG A 49 -7.00 25.03 1.89
CA ARG A 49 -6.81 25.68 3.19
C ARG A 49 -6.73 27.19 3.03
N VAL A 50 -7.06 27.91 4.10
CA VAL A 50 -7.01 29.37 4.12
C VAL A 50 -5.56 29.81 4.35
N LEU A 51 -5.04 30.60 3.42
CA LEU A 51 -3.78 31.33 3.60
C LEU A 51 -4.05 32.68 4.23
N SER A 52 -3.37 32.97 5.33
CA SER A 52 -3.50 34.24 6.07
C SER A 52 -2.32 35.15 5.75
N THR A 53 -2.62 36.42 5.45
CA THR A 53 -1.65 37.50 5.24
C THR A 53 -1.99 38.70 6.12
N HIS A 54 -1.04 39.59 6.41
CA HIS A 54 -1.31 40.79 7.20
C HIS A 54 -1.98 41.88 6.36
N SER A 55 -1.66 41.98 5.06
CA SER A 55 -2.28 42.92 4.15
C SER A 55 -2.65 42.30 2.80
N VAL A 56 -3.58 42.97 2.10
CA VAL A 56 -4.00 42.68 0.73
C VAL A 56 -4.27 44.02 0.05
N CYS A 57 -3.82 44.20 -1.20
CA CYS A 57 -4.09 45.44 -1.93
C CYS A 57 -5.59 45.66 -2.13
N GLY A 58 -5.99 46.93 -2.21
CA GLY A 58 -7.37 47.28 -2.54
C GLY A 58 -8.40 46.91 -1.46
N SER A 59 -7.98 46.68 -0.21
CA SER A 59 -8.87 46.25 0.88
C SER A 59 -9.84 47.36 1.33
N ASN A 60 -9.38 48.61 1.36
CA ASN A 60 -10.19 49.76 1.79
C ASN A 60 -10.69 50.60 0.61
N PHE A 61 -9.83 50.85 -0.37
CA PHE A 61 -10.10 51.64 -1.56
C PHE A 61 -9.26 51.13 -2.72
N SER A 62 -9.65 51.45 -3.96
CA SER A 62 -8.91 51.06 -5.15
C SER A 62 -7.48 51.64 -5.16
N GLU A 63 -6.47 50.78 -5.21
CA GLU A 63 -5.05 51.15 -5.17
C GLU A 63 -4.39 50.98 -6.55
N PRO A 64 -3.67 51.98 -7.08
CA PRO A 64 -2.90 51.82 -8.31
C PRO A 64 -1.65 50.97 -8.04
N TYR A 65 -1.29 50.09 -8.96
CA TYR A 65 -0.04 49.33 -8.90
C TYR A 65 0.57 49.18 -10.30
N CYS A 66 1.90 49.03 -10.35
CA CYS A 66 2.66 48.87 -11.57
C CYS A 66 3.59 47.65 -11.51
N PHE A 67 3.82 47.00 -12.66
CA PHE A 67 4.70 45.84 -12.76
C PHE A 67 5.48 45.81 -14.08
N TYR A 68 6.60 45.09 -14.07
CA TYR A 68 7.44 44.85 -15.24
C TYR A 68 7.00 43.56 -15.95
N LYS A 69 6.77 43.60 -17.27
CA LYS A 69 6.53 42.39 -18.07
C LYS A 69 7.81 41.54 -18.18
N GLN A 70 7.66 40.22 -18.31
CA GLN A 70 8.79 39.33 -18.52
C GLN A 70 9.42 39.61 -19.90
N ALA A 71 10.68 40.07 -19.94
CA ALA A 71 11.49 40.01 -21.15
C ALA A 71 12.07 38.60 -21.24
N VAL A 72 11.89 37.95 -22.40
CA VAL A 72 12.65 36.76 -22.78
C VAL A 72 14.14 37.08 -22.59
N THR A 73 14.85 36.15 -21.93
CA THR A 73 16.30 36.14 -21.65
C THR A 73 17.03 37.44 -22.05
N PRO A 74 17.49 38.27 -21.09
CA PRO A 74 18.22 39.47 -21.44
C PRO A 74 19.49 39.06 -22.19
N ARG A 75 19.50 39.26 -23.52
CA ARG A 75 20.74 39.31 -24.32
C ARG A 75 21.68 40.42 -23.81
N THR A 76 21.14 41.36 -23.02
CA THR A 76 21.85 42.48 -22.40
C THR A 76 21.37 42.67 -20.96
N ARG A 77 22.27 42.48 -19.98
CA ARG A 77 22.02 42.84 -18.57
C ARG A 77 21.68 44.34 -18.50
N GLY A 78 20.41 44.69 -18.26
CA GLY A 78 20.07 46.05 -17.81
C GLY A 78 18.84 46.76 -18.39
N THR A 79 18.12 46.21 -19.37
CA THR A 79 16.89 46.85 -19.90
C THR A 79 15.63 46.13 -19.41
N CYS A 80 14.69 46.91 -18.84
CA CYS A 80 13.36 46.40 -18.48
C CYS A 80 12.39 46.50 -19.66
N SER A 81 11.41 45.60 -19.67
CA SER A 81 10.22 45.75 -20.50
C SER A 81 9.41 46.99 -20.09
N ALA A 82 8.48 47.40 -20.94
CA ALA A 82 7.55 48.47 -20.61
C ALA A 82 6.78 48.15 -19.32
N VAL A 83 6.72 49.12 -18.41
CA VAL A 83 5.92 49.04 -17.19
C VAL A 83 4.44 49.03 -17.57
N LYS A 84 3.67 48.12 -16.97
CA LYS A 84 2.20 48.11 -17.07
C LYS A 84 1.62 48.44 -15.71
N CYS A 85 0.71 49.39 -15.66
CA CYS A 85 -0.01 49.78 -14.45
C CYS A 85 -1.48 49.38 -14.54
N SER A 86 -2.08 49.09 -13.40
CA SER A 86 -3.49 48.74 -13.22
C SER A 86 -3.98 49.21 -11.86
N LYS A 87 -5.26 48.96 -11.56
CA LYS A 87 -5.85 49.16 -10.23
C LYS A 87 -6.12 47.82 -9.56
N CYS A 88 -5.94 47.78 -8.25
CA CYS A 88 -6.32 46.67 -7.37
C CYS A 88 -7.51 47.11 -6.52
N ASP A 89 -8.56 46.30 -6.51
CA ASP A 89 -9.76 46.51 -5.71
C ASP A 89 -10.29 45.16 -5.25
N SER A 90 -10.26 44.91 -3.94
CA SER A 90 -10.63 43.63 -3.35
C SER A 90 -12.13 43.31 -3.51
N ALA A 91 -12.98 44.33 -3.70
CA ALA A 91 -14.41 44.16 -3.90
C ALA A 91 -14.77 43.78 -5.34
N VAL A 92 -13.84 43.97 -6.30
CA VAL A 92 -14.06 43.70 -7.73
C VAL A 92 -13.31 42.43 -8.16
N PRO A 93 -14.01 41.32 -8.48
CA PRO A 93 -13.36 40.02 -8.73
C PRO A 93 -12.25 39.99 -9.81
N GLY A 94 -12.30 40.89 -10.80
CA GLY A 94 -11.26 41.01 -11.84
C GLY A 94 -10.06 41.89 -11.47
N GLN A 95 -10.13 42.59 -10.34
CA GLN A 95 -9.08 43.47 -9.80
C GLN A 95 -8.60 43.03 -8.40
N ALA A 96 -9.27 42.03 -7.81
CA ALA A 96 -8.91 41.47 -6.53
C ALA A 96 -7.72 40.51 -6.65
N HIS A 97 -6.81 40.59 -5.68
CA HIS A 97 -5.62 39.75 -5.59
C HIS A 97 -5.53 39.09 -4.19
N PRO A 98 -6.51 38.23 -3.83
CA PRO A 98 -6.63 37.68 -2.48
C PRO A 98 -5.58 36.59 -2.19
N PRO A 99 -5.31 36.26 -0.90
CA PRO A 99 -4.38 35.20 -0.52
C PRO A 99 -4.69 33.82 -1.09
N SER A 100 -5.97 33.52 -1.34
CA SER A 100 -6.42 32.27 -1.97
C SER A 100 -5.85 32.06 -3.37
N ALA A 101 -5.51 33.14 -4.08
CA ALA A 101 -4.87 33.07 -5.39
C ALA A 101 -3.47 32.45 -5.34
N MET A 102 -2.83 32.32 -4.17
CA MET A 102 -1.54 31.64 -4.04
C MET A 102 -1.66 30.13 -3.93
N SER A 103 -2.81 29.60 -3.52
CA SER A 103 -3.04 28.16 -3.30
C SER A 103 -3.99 27.54 -4.31
N ASP A 104 -4.43 28.30 -5.31
CA ASP A 104 -5.26 27.83 -6.39
C ASP A 104 -4.49 26.90 -7.35
N SER A 105 -5.18 26.42 -8.39
CA SER A 105 -4.54 25.57 -9.39
C SER A 105 -3.75 26.42 -10.39
N SER A 106 -2.42 26.43 -10.28
CA SER A 106 -1.51 27.10 -11.21
C SER A 106 -1.71 26.69 -12.68
N PHE A 107 -2.30 25.53 -12.94
CA PHE A 107 -2.63 25.06 -14.28
C PHE A 107 -3.94 25.65 -14.80
N ARG A 108 -4.98 25.75 -13.96
CA ARG A 108 -6.28 26.33 -14.35
C ARG A 108 -6.26 27.86 -14.31
N HIS A 109 -5.48 28.45 -13.41
CA HIS A 109 -5.40 29.88 -13.15
C HIS A 109 -3.95 30.39 -13.21
N PRO A 110 -3.24 30.27 -14.35
CA PRO A 110 -1.79 30.54 -14.44
C PRO A 110 -1.36 32.02 -14.26
N ASN A 111 -2.34 32.93 -14.11
CA ASN A 111 -2.13 34.37 -14.07
C ASN A 111 -2.81 35.03 -12.86
N THR A 112 -3.30 34.26 -11.87
CA THR A 112 -3.78 34.77 -10.58
C THR A 112 -2.59 34.96 -9.65
N TRP A 113 -2.70 35.88 -8.69
CA TRP A 113 -1.67 36.12 -7.68
C TRP A 113 -2.30 36.82 -6.48
N TRP A 114 -1.65 36.68 -5.33
CA TRP A 114 -1.88 37.56 -4.19
C TRP A 114 -0.94 38.76 -4.24
N GLN A 115 -1.40 39.91 -3.75
CA GLN A 115 -0.61 41.13 -3.65
C GLN A 115 -0.84 41.84 -2.31
N SER A 116 0.25 42.25 -1.66
CA SER A 116 0.21 43.05 -0.42
C SER A 116 -0.28 44.48 -0.69
N ALA A 117 -0.67 45.20 0.36
CA ALA A 117 -0.90 46.64 0.25
C ALA A 117 0.39 47.39 -0.18
N GLU A 118 0.22 48.56 -0.78
CA GLU A 118 1.34 49.39 -1.23
C GLU A 118 2.13 49.98 -0.04
N GLY A 119 3.45 50.02 -0.16
CA GLY A 119 4.36 50.61 0.84
C GLY A 119 4.69 49.70 2.03
N VAL A 120 4.13 48.48 2.09
CA VAL A 120 4.36 47.52 3.17
C VAL A 120 5.84 47.12 3.25
N LYS A 121 6.44 47.24 4.44
CA LYS A 121 7.85 46.90 4.68
C LYS A 121 8.02 45.41 4.96
N GLU A 122 7.21 44.91 5.87
CA GLU A 122 7.21 43.52 6.32
C GLU A 122 5.83 42.89 6.12
N GLU A 123 5.82 41.63 5.75
CA GLU A 123 4.60 40.88 5.47
C GLU A 123 4.77 39.43 5.90
N THR A 124 3.68 38.77 6.29
CA THR A 124 3.73 37.40 6.80
C THR A 124 2.68 36.56 6.10
N LEU A 125 3.13 35.45 5.51
CA LEU A 125 2.26 34.43 4.91
C LEU A 125 2.19 33.26 5.88
N ARG A 126 0.99 32.85 6.26
CA ARG A 126 0.78 31.76 7.22
C ARG A 126 -0.24 30.75 6.69
N VAL A 127 0.09 29.47 6.82
CA VAL A 127 -0.84 28.36 6.63
C VAL A 127 -0.95 27.57 7.92
N ASP A 128 -2.18 27.39 8.37
CA ASP A 128 -2.51 26.58 9.55
C ASP A 128 -3.11 25.27 9.08
N LEU A 129 -2.52 24.15 9.53
CA LEU A 129 -3.01 22.82 9.22
C LEU A 129 -3.90 22.34 10.36
N GLU A 130 -4.94 21.60 10.02
CA GLU A 130 -5.94 21.09 10.96
C GLU A 130 -5.40 19.97 11.87
N THR A 131 -4.30 19.35 11.47
CA THR A 131 -3.60 18.30 12.22
C THR A 131 -2.12 18.26 11.81
N GLU A 132 -1.42 17.18 12.15
CA GLU A 132 -0.01 16.94 11.89
C GLU A 132 0.22 16.40 10.46
N PHE A 133 1.17 17.00 9.73
CA PHE A 133 1.54 16.60 8.37
C PHE A 133 3.04 16.45 8.22
N LEU A 134 3.46 15.73 7.17
CA LEU A 134 4.85 15.67 6.72
C LEU A 134 5.09 16.74 5.65
N PHE A 135 5.97 17.70 5.93
CA PHE A 135 6.40 18.76 5.01
C PHE A 135 7.76 18.45 4.41
N THR A 136 7.85 18.50 3.07
CA THR A 136 9.08 18.13 2.35
C THR A 136 9.73 19.31 1.61
N HIS A 137 8.94 20.13 0.92
CA HIS A 137 9.46 21.22 0.10
C HIS A 137 8.51 22.41 0.14
N LEU A 138 9.06 23.62 0.20
CA LEU A 138 8.34 24.85 -0.08
C LEU A 138 8.83 25.41 -1.42
N ILE A 139 7.89 25.83 -2.27
CA ILE A 139 8.16 26.57 -3.49
C ILE A 139 7.28 27.82 -3.48
N VAL A 140 7.89 29.00 -3.53
CA VAL A 140 7.18 30.28 -3.65
C VAL A 140 7.57 30.93 -4.96
N VAL A 141 6.58 31.25 -5.80
CA VAL A 141 6.79 31.86 -7.12
C VAL A 141 6.36 33.31 -7.07
N PHE A 142 7.32 34.23 -7.06
CA PHE A 142 7.04 35.66 -6.94
C PHE A 142 6.65 36.29 -8.28
N ARG A 143 5.60 37.12 -8.25
CA ARG A 143 5.25 38.03 -9.35
C ARG A 143 6.07 39.33 -9.26
N SER A 144 6.26 39.86 -8.06
CA SER A 144 7.22 40.93 -7.78
C SER A 144 8.66 40.38 -7.81
N PRO A 145 9.70 41.23 -7.71
CA PRO A 145 11.02 40.76 -7.35
C PRO A 145 10.97 40.00 -6.03
N ARG A 146 11.81 38.96 -5.91
CA ARG A 146 11.97 38.22 -4.65
C ARG A 146 12.44 39.18 -3.54
N PRO A 147 12.12 38.93 -2.26
CA PRO A 147 12.58 39.77 -1.15
C PRO A 147 14.11 39.82 -1.08
N ALA A 148 14.66 40.95 -0.64
CA ALA A 148 16.07 41.03 -0.26
C ALA A 148 16.38 40.25 1.01
N ALA A 149 15.38 40.08 1.89
CA ALA A 149 15.44 39.23 3.07
C ALA A 149 14.07 38.63 3.42
N MET A 150 14.05 37.34 3.76
CA MET A 150 12.88 36.63 4.26
C MET A 150 13.29 35.42 5.13
N VAL A 151 12.37 34.94 5.95
CA VAL A 151 12.59 33.81 6.87
C VAL A 151 11.45 32.81 6.73
N LEU A 152 11.79 31.52 6.71
CA LEU A 152 10.84 30.42 6.79
C LEU A 152 10.89 29.79 8.18
N GLU A 153 9.74 29.68 8.81
CA GLU A 153 9.55 29.12 10.15
C GLU A 153 8.45 28.04 10.10
N ARG A 154 8.54 27.08 11.02
CA ARG A 154 7.50 26.07 11.25
C ARG A 154 7.10 26.02 12.72
N SER A 155 5.93 25.47 12.97
CA SER A 155 5.50 25.04 14.30
C SER A 155 5.12 23.57 14.27
N GLN A 156 5.39 22.86 15.35
CA GLN A 156 5.02 21.46 15.59
C GLN A 156 3.99 21.32 16.71
N ASP A 157 3.52 22.44 17.28
CA ASP A 157 2.68 22.49 18.48
C ASP A 157 1.50 23.45 18.31
N ARG A 158 0.99 23.54 17.07
CA ARG A 158 -0.19 24.35 16.69
C ARG A 158 0.01 25.86 16.88
N GLY A 159 1.21 26.34 16.57
CA GLY A 159 1.57 27.76 16.52
C GLY A 159 1.98 28.36 17.86
N ARG A 160 2.18 27.53 18.90
CA ARG A 160 2.62 27.99 20.23
C ARG A 160 4.11 28.33 20.22
N THR A 161 4.92 27.46 19.63
CA THR A 161 6.36 27.69 19.40
C THR A 161 6.68 27.67 17.92
N TRP A 162 7.74 28.39 17.57
CA TRP A 162 8.19 28.55 16.19
C TRP A 162 9.68 28.26 16.09
N GLU A 163 10.05 27.39 15.16
CA GLU A 163 11.43 27.05 14.83
C GLU A 163 11.76 27.61 13.45
N THR A 164 12.90 28.29 13.34
CA THR A 164 13.38 28.80 12.04
C THR A 164 14.01 27.67 11.23
N LEU A 165 13.42 27.38 10.07
CA LEU A 165 13.94 26.39 9.13
C LEU A 165 15.05 26.94 8.25
N ARG A 166 14.90 28.18 7.79
CA ARG A 166 15.85 28.79 6.86
C ARG A 166 15.74 30.31 6.79
N TYR A 167 16.89 30.97 6.71
CA TYR A 167 17.02 32.38 6.36
C TYR A 167 17.37 32.54 4.88
N PHE A 168 16.78 33.54 4.23
CA PHE A 168 17.10 33.94 2.87
C PHE A 168 17.44 35.42 2.89
N ALA A 169 18.66 35.79 2.48
CA ALA A 169 19.05 37.20 2.36
C ALA A 169 20.06 37.39 1.23
N ARG A 170 20.08 38.57 0.62
CA ARG A 170 21.15 38.93 -0.34
C ARG A 170 22.52 38.98 0.31
N ASP A 171 22.55 39.43 1.55
CA ASP A 171 23.72 39.47 2.41
C ASP A 171 23.32 38.86 3.77
N CYS A 172 23.64 37.58 3.94
CA CYS A 172 23.33 36.84 5.17
C CYS A 172 24.06 37.43 6.39
N GLN A 173 25.30 37.89 6.21
CA GLN A 173 26.10 38.46 7.28
C GLN A 173 25.54 39.81 7.72
N GLY A 174 25.25 40.70 6.76
CA GLY A 174 24.72 42.02 7.06
C GLY A 174 23.28 42.03 7.58
N MET A 175 22.43 41.10 7.13
CA MET A 175 21.02 41.05 7.55
C MET A 175 20.77 40.26 8.84
N PHE A 176 21.45 39.13 9.01
CA PHE A 176 21.15 38.17 10.07
C PHE A 176 22.37 37.81 10.93
N GLY A 177 23.56 38.33 10.61
CA GLY A 177 24.80 37.93 11.30
C GLY A 177 25.17 36.46 11.05
N LEU A 178 24.69 35.87 9.94
CA LEU A 178 24.88 34.46 9.63
C LEU A 178 25.78 34.29 8.40
N ALA A 179 26.65 33.28 8.44
CA ALA A 179 27.40 32.86 7.26
C ALA A 179 26.48 32.20 6.21
N GLU A 180 26.85 32.34 4.93
CA GLU A 180 26.22 31.59 3.83
C GLU A 180 26.48 30.09 4.04
N GLY A 181 25.43 29.26 4.12
CA GLY A 181 25.63 27.86 4.51
C GLY A 181 24.34 27.07 4.68
N SER A 182 24.18 26.37 5.81
CA SER A 182 22.98 25.56 6.12
C SER A 182 21.85 26.37 6.78
N ALA A 183 22.18 27.47 7.48
CA ALA A 183 21.19 28.32 8.13
C ALA A 183 20.65 29.43 7.21
N CYS A 184 21.53 30.12 6.47
CA CYS A 184 21.16 31.20 5.56
C CYS A 184 21.58 30.92 4.10
N THR A 185 20.82 31.41 3.13
CA THR A 185 21.27 31.46 1.72
C THR A 185 20.87 32.70 0.94
N SER A 186 21.76 33.12 0.05
CA SER A 186 21.57 34.16 -0.95
C SER A 186 21.12 33.65 -2.32
N LYS A 187 21.12 32.32 -2.55
CA LYS A 187 20.79 31.68 -3.84
C LYS A 187 19.45 32.14 -4.43
N TYR A 188 18.44 32.36 -3.59
CA TYR A 188 17.10 32.75 -4.02
C TYR A 188 16.75 34.21 -3.67
N SER A 189 17.73 35.02 -3.28
CA SER A 189 17.50 36.38 -2.79
C SER A 189 17.84 37.46 -3.84
N GLY A 190 18.27 37.05 -5.04
CA GLY A 190 18.56 37.98 -6.15
C GLY A 190 17.29 38.59 -6.75
N ALA A 191 17.33 39.90 -7.02
CA ALA A 191 16.21 40.64 -7.60
C ALA A 191 15.83 40.20 -9.03
N PHE A 192 16.78 39.63 -9.80
CA PHE A 192 16.51 39.06 -11.13
C PHE A 192 16.24 37.54 -11.06
N PRO A 193 15.24 37.02 -11.79
CA PRO A 193 14.28 37.77 -12.62
C PRO A 193 13.30 38.57 -11.76
N CYS A 194 12.87 39.74 -12.24
CA CYS A 194 11.98 40.64 -11.51
C CYS A 194 10.51 40.16 -11.46
N SER A 195 10.21 39.07 -12.16
CA SER A 195 8.95 38.34 -12.09
C SER A 195 9.21 36.87 -12.39
N ARG A 196 8.39 35.98 -11.85
CA ARG A 196 8.58 34.51 -11.84
C ARG A 196 9.89 34.09 -11.18
N GLY A 197 10.36 34.86 -10.20
CA GLY A 197 11.48 34.48 -9.36
C GLY A 197 11.03 33.43 -8.34
N GLU A 198 11.69 32.29 -8.30
CA GLU A 198 11.35 31.22 -7.36
C GLU A 198 12.24 31.25 -6.11
N VAL A 199 11.64 30.91 -4.97
CA VAL A 199 12.32 30.58 -3.71
C VAL A 199 11.96 29.15 -3.34
N ILE A 200 12.98 28.31 -3.14
CA ILE A 200 12.80 26.88 -2.87
C ILE A 200 13.50 26.50 -1.57
N TYR A 201 12.77 25.84 -0.68
CA TYR A 201 13.31 25.17 0.49
C TYR A 201 13.04 23.66 0.38
N ARG A 202 14.02 22.84 0.78
CA ARG A 202 13.88 21.39 0.89
C ARG A 202 14.21 20.99 2.31
N ALA A 203 13.26 20.33 2.99
CA ALA A 203 13.42 19.91 4.37
C ALA A 203 14.50 18.83 4.51
N LEU A 204 14.65 17.96 3.52
CA LEU A 204 15.69 16.93 3.48
C LEU A 204 16.73 17.22 2.39
N PRO A 205 18.04 17.13 2.70
CA PRO A 205 19.09 17.21 1.69
C PRO A 205 19.11 15.94 0.81
N PRO A 206 19.58 16.05 -0.46
CA PRO A 206 19.54 14.92 -1.40
C PRO A 206 20.33 13.68 -0.99
N SER A 207 21.31 13.82 -0.09
CA SER A 207 22.24 12.77 0.33
C SER A 207 21.78 11.93 1.52
N ASN A 208 20.67 12.28 2.17
CA ASN A 208 20.25 11.61 3.41
C ASN A 208 19.50 10.30 3.12
N LYS A 209 20.09 9.17 3.51
CA LYS A 209 19.42 7.87 3.64
C LYS A 209 18.77 7.78 5.01
N MET A 210 17.63 8.43 5.16
CA MET A 210 16.88 8.46 6.41
C MET A 210 15.55 7.73 6.23
N ASP A 211 15.15 6.93 7.22
CA ASP A 211 13.84 6.28 7.19
C ASP A 211 12.75 7.35 7.33
N PRO A 212 11.87 7.55 6.32
CA PRO A 212 10.88 8.62 6.33
C PRO A 212 9.86 8.52 7.48
N PHE A 213 9.69 7.32 8.06
CA PHE A 213 8.78 7.09 9.18
C PHE A 213 9.51 7.01 10.53
N GLY A 214 10.84 7.05 10.52
CA GLY A 214 11.65 7.03 11.74
C GLY A 214 11.53 8.32 12.56
N PRO A 215 11.88 8.29 13.85
CA PRO A 215 11.68 9.42 14.77
C PRO A 215 12.42 10.68 14.34
N ALA A 216 13.63 10.54 13.80
CA ALA A 216 14.40 11.68 13.37
C ALA A 216 13.83 12.33 12.07
N ALA A 217 13.20 11.54 11.18
CA ALA A 217 12.54 12.10 10.00
C ALA A 217 11.25 12.81 10.39
N GLN A 218 10.49 12.24 11.32
CA GLN A 218 9.31 12.90 11.88
C GLN A 218 9.69 14.22 12.54
N HIS A 219 10.71 14.25 13.39
CA HIS A 219 11.19 15.51 13.99
C HIS A 219 11.56 16.56 12.93
N GLN A 220 12.14 16.15 11.79
CA GLN A 220 12.57 17.05 10.73
C GLN A 220 11.47 17.43 9.72
N LEU A 221 10.45 16.59 9.52
CA LEU A 221 9.41 16.79 8.50
C LEU A 221 8.06 17.20 9.08
N MET A 222 7.76 16.80 10.31
CA MET A 222 6.46 17.03 10.93
C MET A 222 6.21 18.53 11.09
N VAL A 223 4.99 18.95 10.79
CA VAL A 223 4.54 20.34 10.90
C VAL A 223 3.05 20.42 11.18
N THR A 224 2.65 21.44 11.95
CA THR A 224 1.24 21.86 12.11
C THR A 224 0.99 23.24 11.50
N ASN A 225 2.00 24.09 11.42
CA ASN A 225 1.89 25.43 10.84
C ASN A 225 3.17 25.81 10.10
N LEU A 226 3.04 26.51 8.99
CA LEU A 226 4.17 27.13 8.29
C LEU A 226 3.95 28.62 8.20
N ARG A 227 5.02 29.38 8.43
CA ARG A 227 5.01 30.84 8.35
C ARG A 227 6.23 31.33 7.58
N VAL A 228 5.98 32.19 6.61
CA VAL A 228 7.00 32.88 5.84
C VAL A 228 6.92 34.36 6.15
N ARG A 229 8.01 34.93 6.66
CA ARG A 229 8.12 36.36 6.98
C ARG A 229 8.96 37.04 5.91
N LEU A 230 8.35 37.94 5.15
CA LEU A 230 9.00 38.80 4.17
C LEU A 230 9.48 40.05 4.92
N LEU A 231 10.79 40.24 5.05
CA LEU A 231 11.35 41.26 5.95
C LEU A 231 11.83 42.52 5.22
N ARG A 232 12.32 42.35 3.98
CA ARG A 232 12.85 43.47 3.20
C ARG A 232 12.57 43.29 1.72
N ARG A 233 11.86 44.24 1.13
CA ARG A 233 11.62 44.28 -0.32
C ARG A 233 12.89 44.68 -1.06
N GLN A 234 12.87 44.53 -2.38
CA GLN A 234 13.85 45.16 -3.25
C GLN A 234 13.24 45.55 -4.59
N PRO A 235 13.65 46.68 -5.16
CA PRO A 235 13.22 47.08 -6.48
C PRO A 235 13.88 46.23 -7.57
N CYS A 236 13.29 46.22 -8.76
CA CYS A 236 13.91 45.63 -9.93
C CYS A 236 15.12 46.47 -10.38
N PRO A 237 16.35 45.92 -10.50
CA PRO A 237 17.57 46.71 -10.78
C PRO A 237 17.74 47.18 -12.23
N CYS A 238 16.68 47.25 -13.02
CA CYS A 238 16.75 47.56 -14.45
C CYS A 238 16.63 49.06 -14.73
N ARG A 239 17.28 49.53 -15.81
CA ARG A 239 17.11 50.90 -16.31
C ARG A 239 15.80 50.99 -17.10
N THR A 240 14.88 51.82 -16.65
CA THR A 240 13.64 52.13 -17.37
C THR A 240 13.86 53.35 -18.27
N LYS A 241 13.23 53.38 -19.44
CA LYS A 241 13.21 54.57 -20.31
C LYS A 241 12.08 55.55 -19.93
N HIS A 242 11.47 55.39 -18.75
CA HIS A 242 10.29 56.17 -18.36
C HIS A 242 10.72 57.48 -17.69
N PRO A 243 10.21 58.66 -18.11
CA PRO A 243 10.60 59.97 -17.59
C PRO A 243 10.32 60.19 -16.09
N SER A 244 9.55 59.31 -15.45
CA SER A 244 9.04 59.43 -14.06
C SER A 244 9.21 58.14 -13.23
N ALA A 245 10.24 57.34 -13.53
CA ALA A 245 10.45 56.02 -12.92
C ALA A 245 10.51 55.99 -11.38
N ALA A 246 10.85 57.11 -10.73
CA ALA A 246 10.93 57.24 -9.28
C ALA A 246 9.57 57.38 -8.56
N ALA A 247 8.46 57.55 -9.30
CA ALA A 247 7.12 57.83 -8.75
C ALA A 247 6.07 56.73 -9.05
N LEU A 248 6.48 55.56 -9.53
CA LEU A 248 5.56 54.47 -9.87
C LEU A 248 5.22 53.62 -8.63
N PRO A 249 3.95 53.24 -8.43
CA PRO A 249 3.53 52.39 -7.30
C PRO A 249 3.97 50.93 -7.52
N THR A 250 5.20 50.63 -7.14
CA THR A 250 5.82 49.30 -7.25
C THR A 250 6.20 48.71 -5.89
N GLU A 251 5.83 49.36 -4.79
CA GLU A 251 6.30 49.06 -3.43
C GLU A 251 5.40 48.00 -2.76
N HIS A 252 5.17 46.86 -3.42
CA HIS A 252 4.36 45.76 -2.92
C HIS A 252 5.04 44.40 -3.12
N TYR A 253 4.66 43.42 -2.30
CA TYR A 253 4.94 42.01 -2.54
C TYR A 253 3.83 41.42 -3.40
N ALA A 254 4.19 40.54 -4.35
CA ALA A 254 3.20 39.80 -5.13
C ALA A 254 3.69 38.38 -5.40
N ILE A 255 2.81 37.38 -5.21
CA ILE A 255 3.13 35.95 -5.29
C ILE A 255 2.09 35.26 -6.15
N TYR A 256 2.56 34.59 -7.21
CA TYR A 256 1.73 33.71 -8.04
C TYR A 256 1.34 32.47 -7.25
N ASP A 257 2.32 31.70 -6.76
CA ASP A 257 2.08 30.38 -6.18
C ASP A 257 2.80 30.21 -4.84
N PHE A 258 2.09 29.67 -3.85
CA PHE A 258 2.60 29.24 -2.55
C PHE A 258 2.36 27.73 -2.39
N ILE A 259 3.37 26.94 -2.76
CA ILE A 259 3.26 25.49 -2.86
C ILE A 259 3.98 24.84 -1.69
N VAL A 260 3.21 24.24 -0.80
CA VAL A 260 3.70 23.47 0.34
C VAL A 260 3.60 21.98 0.01
N LYS A 261 4.67 21.36 -0.47
CA LYS A 261 4.66 19.93 -0.80
C LYS A 261 4.79 19.08 0.46
N GLY A 262 3.83 18.19 0.67
CA GLY A 262 3.79 17.29 1.82
C GLY A 262 2.83 16.13 1.64
N SER A 263 2.71 15.32 2.69
CA SER A 263 1.69 14.26 2.80
C SER A 263 1.14 14.18 4.22
N CYS A 264 0.03 13.47 4.34
CA CYS A 264 -0.56 13.08 5.61
C CYS A 264 0.37 12.16 6.42
N LEU A 265 0.54 12.42 7.71
CA LEU A 265 1.41 11.63 8.59
C LEU A 265 0.68 10.36 9.07
N CYS A 266 1.11 9.18 8.62
CA CYS A 266 0.47 7.90 8.97
C CYS A 266 1.42 6.81 9.48
N ASN A 267 2.65 7.18 9.88
CA ASN A 267 3.67 6.26 10.39
C ASN A 267 3.96 5.03 9.49
N GLY A 268 3.67 5.13 8.19
CA GLY A 268 3.86 4.04 7.24
C GLY A 268 2.74 2.97 7.23
N HIS A 269 1.60 3.24 7.88
CA HIS A 269 0.47 2.31 8.00
C HIS A 269 -0.83 2.77 7.33
N ALA A 270 -0.80 3.77 6.46
CA ALA A 270 -1.93 4.09 5.60
C ALA A 270 -1.47 4.64 4.25
N ASP A 271 -2.25 4.36 3.21
CA ASP A 271 -2.07 4.86 1.84
C ASP A 271 -3.12 5.92 1.45
N GLN A 272 -4.10 6.16 2.33
CA GLN A 272 -5.20 7.09 2.13
C GLN A 272 -5.49 7.87 3.40
N CYS A 273 -5.90 9.13 3.22
CA CYS A 273 -6.37 9.98 4.30
C CYS A 273 -7.73 10.60 3.97
N VAL A 274 -8.53 10.79 5.01
CA VAL A 274 -9.87 11.36 5.02
C VAL A 274 -9.86 12.67 5.81
N PRO A 275 -10.85 13.56 5.59
CA PRO A 275 -10.94 14.82 6.32
C PRO A 275 -10.88 14.64 7.84
N ALA A 276 -10.15 15.53 8.52
CA ALA A 276 -10.08 15.50 9.98
C ALA A 276 -11.44 15.82 10.61
N ARG A 277 -11.72 15.24 11.78
CA ARG A 277 -13.00 15.42 12.47
C ARG A 277 -13.24 16.90 12.79
N GLY A 278 -14.41 17.41 12.42
CA GLY A 278 -14.78 18.80 12.67
C GLY A 278 -14.16 19.82 11.71
N TYR A 279 -13.27 19.40 10.79
CA TYR A 279 -12.74 20.29 9.76
C TYR A 279 -13.78 20.51 8.67
N LYS A 280 -14.16 21.77 8.47
CA LYS A 280 -14.94 22.19 7.30
C LYS A 280 -13.96 22.77 6.28
N PRO A 281 -13.84 22.18 5.08
CA PRO A 281 -13.01 22.77 4.03
C PRO A 281 -13.51 24.18 3.70
N GLY A 282 -12.61 25.02 3.16
CA GLY A 282 -12.97 26.33 2.64
C GLY A 282 -14.08 26.26 1.57
N PRO A 283 -14.65 27.42 1.17
CA PRO A 283 -15.81 27.48 0.29
C PRO A 283 -15.62 26.83 -1.09
N GLU A 284 -14.37 26.58 -1.53
CA GLU A 284 -14.07 25.88 -2.77
C GLU A 284 -13.71 24.41 -2.51
N LYS A 285 -14.49 23.48 -3.07
CA LYS A 285 -14.11 22.05 -3.12
C LYS A 285 -12.88 21.90 -4.01
N ALA A 286 -11.71 21.81 -3.38
CA ALA A 286 -10.49 21.54 -4.10
C ALA A 286 -10.34 20.05 -4.38
N ASP A 287 -10.63 19.63 -5.62
CA ASP A 287 -10.27 18.31 -6.11
C ASP A 287 -8.76 18.09 -5.88
N ASN A 288 -8.40 17.00 -5.18
CA ASN A 288 -7.02 16.64 -4.77
C ASN A 288 -6.45 17.36 -3.53
N MET A 289 -7.29 17.90 -2.65
CA MET A 289 -6.85 18.32 -1.32
C MET A 289 -6.21 17.14 -0.56
N VAL A 290 -5.08 17.39 0.11
CA VAL A 290 -4.46 16.42 1.02
C VAL A 290 -5.15 16.51 2.38
N HIS A 291 -5.86 15.46 2.78
CA HIS A 291 -6.51 15.36 4.09
C HIS A 291 -5.56 14.84 5.17
N GLY A 292 -5.91 15.06 6.44
CA GLY A 292 -5.02 14.82 7.59
C GLY A 292 -5.26 13.58 8.46
N THR A 293 -6.40 12.88 8.33
CA THR A 293 -6.68 11.70 9.17
C THR A 293 -6.51 10.40 8.39
N CYS A 294 -5.71 9.47 8.92
CA CYS A 294 -5.35 8.24 8.23
C CYS A 294 -6.45 7.19 8.23
N VAL A 295 -6.59 6.47 7.11
CA VAL A 295 -7.35 5.22 7.05
C VAL A 295 -6.40 4.08 7.42
N CYS A 296 -6.27 3.82 8.71
CA CYS A 296 -5.24 2.92 9.23
C CYS A 296 -5.36 1.47 8.74
N ARG A 297 -4.21 0.90 8.40
CA ARG A 297 -3.98 -0.50 8.03
C ARG A 297 -3.05 -1.15 9.04
N HIS A 298 -2.53 -2.34 8.74
CA HIS A 298 -1.57 -3.03 9.61
C HIS A 298 -2.07 -3.26 11.05
N ASN A 299 -3.40 -3.34 11.23
CA ASN A 299 -4.07 -3.41 12.53
C ASN A 299 -3.69 -2.27 13.50
N THR A 300 -3.38 -1.10 12.96
CA THR A 300 -3.13 0.12 13.72
C THR A 300 -4.41 0.95 13.86
N ALA A 301 -4.39 1.93 14.75
CA ALA A 301 -5.48 2.84 15.05
C ALA A 301 -4.92 4.20 15.51
N GLY A 302 -5.78 5.21 15.61
CA GLY A 302 -5.38 6.59 15.86
C GLY A 302 -5.55 7.47 14.63
N ASP A 303 -5.41 8.78 14.78
CA ASP A 303 -5.56 9.71 13.65
C ASP A 303 -4.36 9.62 12.70
N HIS A 304 -3.21 9.15 13.21
CA HIS A 304 -1.93 9.01 12.51
C HIS A 304 -1.41 7.57 12.54
N CYS A 305 -2.24 6.60 12.92
CA CYS A 305 -1.87 5.19 13.07
C CYS A 305 -0.75 4.94 14.10
N GLU A 306 -0.73 5.77 15.14
CA GLU A 306 0.30 5.85 16.19
C GLU A 306 0.14 4.83 17.32
N ARG A 307 -0.87 3.96 17.23
CA ARG A 307 -1.13 2.89 18.21
C ARG A 307 -1.71 1.65 17.56
N CYS A 308 -1.70 0.53 18.26
CA CYS A 308 -2.36 -0.69 17.81
C CYS A 308 -3.87 -0.64 18.01
N ALA A 309 -4.61 -1.35 17.14
CA ALA A 309 -6.03 -1.58 17.32
C ALA A 309 -6.31 -2.36 18.64
N PRO A 310 -7.50 -2.23 19.25
CA PRO A 310 -7.75 -2.71 20.60
C PRO A 310 -7.40 -4.18 20.89
N LEU A 311 -7.57 -5.09 19.92
CA LEU A 311 -7.28 -6.52 20.08
C LEU A 311 -5.90 -6.95 19.52
N TYR A 312 -5.02 -5.99 19.22
CA TYR A 312 -3.76 -6.22 18.50
C TYR A 312 -2.50 -5.81 19.29
N ASN A 313 -2.59 -5.86 20.62
CA ASN A 313 -1.52 -5.46 21.54
C ASN A 313 -0.65 -6.65 22.01
N ASP A 314 -0.45 -7.68 21.18
CA ASP A 314 0.39 -8.83 21.58
C ASP A 314 1.90 -8.50 21.55
N ARG A 315 2.27 -7.48 20.78
CA ARG A 315 3.63 -6.93 20.66
C ARG A 315 3.60 -5.40 20.71
N PRO A 316 4.69 -4.72 21.06
CA PRO A 316 4.72 -3.26 21.10
C PRO A 316 4.54 -2.68 19.70
N TRP A 317 3.82 -1.56 19.60
CA TRP A 317 3.65 -0.79 18.37
C TRP A 317 5.00 -0.27 17.86
N GLN A 318 5.16 -0.23 16.53
CA GLN A 318 6.30 0.33 15.83
C GLN A 318 5.83 0.92 14.50
N ALA A 319 6.37 2.08 14.11
CA ALA A 319 6.20 2.62 12.77
C ALA A 319 6.73 1.64 11.71
N ALA A 320 6.19 1.68 10.50
CA ALA A 320 6.72 0.91 9.39
C ALA A 320 8.13 1.42 8.99
N ASN A 321 8.93 0.58 8.34
CA ASN A 321 10.24 1.01 7.84
C ASN A 321 10.12 1.35 6.35
N GLY A 322 10.37 2.60 5.98
CA GLY A 322 10.25 3.06 4.60
C GLY A 322 11.41 2.64 3.70
N ILE A 323 12.58 2.30 4.28
CA ILE A 323 13.77 1.89 3.53
C ILE A 323 13.68 0.40 3.15
N ILE A 324 13.38 -0.45 4.13
CA ILE A 324 13.30 -1.91 3.96
C ILE A 324 11.90 -2.31 3.45
N GLY A 325 10.88 -1.49 3.72
CA GLY A 325 9.49 -1.77 3.37
C GLY A 325 8.77 -2.64 4.38
N THR A 326 9.36 -2.92 5.56
CA THR A 326 8.73 -3.76 6.58
C THR A 326 7.52 -3.04 7.19
N PRO A 327 6.33 -3.69 7.22
CA PRO A 327 5.09 -3.03 7.63
C PRO A 327 4.96 -2.81 9.14
N HIS A 328 5.73 -3.57 9.94
CA HIS A 328 5.67 -3.56 11.42
C HIS A 328 4.26 -3.60 12.03
N GLY A 329 3.31 -4.27 11.37
CA GLY A 329 1.91 -4.26 11.80
C GLY A 329 1.65 -4.83 13.19
N CYS A 330 0.56 -4.43 13.82
CA CYS A 330 0.21 -4.90 15.15
C CYS A 330 -0.26 -6.37 15.13
N GLN A 331 0.07 -7.09 16.20
CA GLN A 331 -0.15 -8.53 16.32
C GLN A 331 -1.38 -8.83 17.17
N LYS A 332 -2.30 -9.63 16.64
CA LYS A 332 -3.54 -10.00 17.32
C LYS A 332 -3.26 -10.80 18.60
N CYS A 333 -3.91 -10.43 19.70
CA CYS A 333 -3.88 -11.20 20.94
C CYS A 333 -4.64 -12.52 20.81
N LYS A 334 -4.15 -13.55 21.48
CA LYS A 334 -4.80 -14.86 21.54
C LYS A 334 -5.81 -14.89 22.68
N CYS A 335 -7.07 -14.55 22.39
CA CYS A 335 -8.14 -14.49 23.39
C CYS A 335 -9.28 -15.50 23.17
N ASN A 336 -9.04 -16.55 22.37
CA ASN A 336 -10.05 -17.56 21.98
C ASN A 336 -11.35 -17.00 21.36
N GLY A 337 -11.36 -15.74 20.91
CA GLY A 337 -12.58 -15.08 20.42
C GLY A 337 -13.51 -14.56 21.54
N LEU A 338 -13.07 -14.63 22.80
CA LEU A 338 -13.89 -14.32 23.99
C LEU A 338 -13.56 -12.95 24.60
N ALA A 339 -12.75 -12.13 23.93
CA ALA A 339 -12.46 -10.74 24.30
C ALA A 339 -12.44 -9.83 23.07
N ARG A 340 -12.73 -8.54 23.27
CA ARG A 340 -12.73 -7.50 22.21
C ARG A 340 -11.52 -6.58 22.26
N SER A 341 -10.77 -6.58 23.35
CA SER A 341 -9.52 -5.84 23.51
C SER A 341 -8.51 -6.64 24.31
N CYS A 342 -7.26 -6.20 24.23
CA CYS A 342 -6.16 -6.66 25.05
C CYS A 342 -5.17 -5.52 25.25
N HIS A 343 -4.37 -5.60 26.31
CA HIS A 343 -3.25 -4.69 26.53
C HIS A 343 -1.91 -5.43 26.45
N PHE A 344 -0.85 -4.65 26.23
CA PHE A 344 0.52 -5.16 26.17
C PHE A 344 1.17 -5.16 27.56
N SER A 345 1.74 -6.29 27.97
CA SER A 345 2.54 -6.42 29.18
C SER A 345 4.02 -6.64 28.84
N ARG A 346 4.86 -5.66 29.23
CA ARG A 346 6.31 -5.71 29.01
C ARG A 346 6.98 -6.87 29.76
N GLY A 347 6.52 -7.16 30.98
CA GLY A 347 7.06 -8.27 31.79
C GLY A 347 6.87 -9.62 31.09
N LEU A 348 5.64 -9.90 30.61
CA LEU A 348 5.32 -11.13 29.89
C LEU A 348 6.05 -11.22 28.54
N TRP A 349 6.19 -10.10 27.84
CA TRP A 349 6.97 -10.04 26.60
C TRP A 349 8.43 -10.47 26.81
N LEU A 350 9.08 -9.95 27.85
CA LEU A 350 10.45 -10.34 28.19
C LEU A 350 10.53 -11.80 28.65
N ALA A 351 9.61 -12.24 29.50
CA ALA A 351 9.57 -13.61 30.02
C ALA A 351 9.37 -14.67 28.92
N THR A 352 8.65 -14.34 27.84
CA THR A 352 8.45 -15.24 26.68
C THR A 352 9.58 -15.15 25.65
N GLY A 353 10.69 -14.49 25.96
CA GLY A 353 11.80 -14.30 25.02
C GLY A 353 11.44 -13.39 23.84
N ARG A 354 10.67 -12.33 24.10
CA ARG A 354 10.20 -11.35 23.11
C ARG A 354 9.29 -11.98 22.03
N ARG A 355 8.38 -12.88 22.45
CA ARG A 355 7.46 -13.58 21.53
C ARG A 355 6.01 -13.15 21.68
N SER A 356 5.52 -12.95 22.90
CA SER A 356 4.12 -12.55 23.15
C SER A 356 3.96 -11.88 24.51
N GLY A 357 3.36 -10.69 24.50
CA GLY A 357 3.10 -9.86 25.69
C GLY A 357 1.63 -9.53 25.89
N GLY A 358 0.74 -9.99 25.01
CA GLY A 358 -0.69 -9.65 25.08
C GLY A 358 -1.39 -10.30 26.27
N VAL A 359 -2.30 -9.55 26.89
CA VAL A 359 -3.20 -9.99 27.96
C VAL A 359 -4.61 -9.52 27.60
N CYS A 360 -5.56 -10.44 27.55
CA CYS A 360 -6.93 -10.14 27.17
C CYS A 360 -7.66 -9.37 28.27
N ASP A 361 -8.43 -8.36 27.87
CA ASP A 361 -9.27 -7.57 28.77
C ASP A 361 -10.70 -8.11 28.77
N ASP A 362 -11.37 -8.03 29.91
CA ASP A 362 -12.80 -8.34 30.06
C ASP A 362 -13.25 -9.64 29.39
N CYS A 363 -12.60 -10.76 29.76
CA CYS A 363 -12.94 -12.08 29.26
C CYS A 363 -14.44 -12.37 29.44
N ARG A 364 -15.14 -12.58 28.32
CA ARG A 364 -16.59 -12.80 28.26
C ARG A 364 -16.91 -14.28 28.47
N HIS A 365 -18.19 -14.63 28.42
CA HIS A 365 -18.63 -16.04 28.40
C HIS A 365 -18.13 -16.84 29.61
N ASN A 366 -18.11 -16.19 30.78
CA ASN A 366 -17.67 -16.77 32.05
C ASN A 366 -16.25 -17.37 32.00
N THR A 367 -15.38 -16.80 31.16
CA THR A 367 -13.97 -17.18 31.09
C THR A 367 -13.06 -16.22 31.86
N GLU A 368 -11.86 -16.69 32.16
CA GLU A 368 -10.78 -15.98 32.82
C GLU A 368 -9.40 -16.47 32.36
N GLY A 369 -8.35 -15.82 32.89
CA GLY A 369 -6.97 -16.07 32.52
C GLY A 369 -6.50 -15.19 31.35
N ARG A 370 -5.19 -15.19 31.12
CA ARG A 370 -4.49 -14.33 30.15
C ARG A 370 -5.08 -14.36 28.74
N HIS A 371 -5.54 -15.52 28.30
CA HIS A 371 -6.06 -15.80 26.96
C HIS A 371 -7.55 -16.14 26.98
N CYS A 372 -8.25 -15.87 28.07
CA CYS A 372 -9.62 -16.34 28.30
C CYS A 372 -9.73 -17.86 28.09
N GLN A 373 -8.77 -18.60 28.63
CA GLN A 373 -8.61 -20.04 28.40
C GLN A 373 -9.21 -20.92 29.50
N ASN A 374 -9.49 -20.33 30.67
CA ASN A 374 -10.07 -21.02 31.82
C ASN A 374 -11.51 -20.54 32.04
N CYS A 375 -12.34 -21.37 32.67
CA CYS A 375 -13.64 -20.94 33.16
C CYS A 375 -13.48 -20.25 34.52
N ARG A 376 -14.30 -19.23 34.78
CA ARG A 376 -14.36 -18.54 36.08
C ARG A 376 -14.78 -19.52 37.18
N LYS A 377 -14.44 -19.19 38.43
CA LYS A 377 -14.93 -19.92 39.60
C LYS A 377 -16.46 -20.07 39.57
N GLY A 378 -16.96 -21.28 39.81
CA GLY A 378 -18.39 -21.64 39.71
C GLY A 378 -18.86 -22.07 38.32
N PHE A 379 -17.94 -22.13 37.33
CA PHE A 379 -18.20 -22.63 35.99
C PHE A 379 -17.21 -23.74 35.64
N PHE A 380 -17.64 -24.71 34.84
CA PHE A 380 -16.78 -25.79 34.35
C PHE A 380 -16.79 -25.86 32.82
N ARG A 381 -15.77 -26.52 32.28
CA ARG A 381 -15.53 -26.64 30.86
C ARG A 381 -16.36 -27.78 30.26
N ASP A 382 -17.18 -27.51 29.25
CA ASP A 382 -17.86 -28.54 28.48
C ASP A 382 -16.88 -29.21 27.48
N PRO A 383 -16.59 -30.52 27.61
CA PRO A 383 -15.68 -31.23 26.70
C PRO A 383 -16.22 -31.40 25.28
N GLY A 384 -17.55 -31.40 25.11
CA GLY A 384 -18.21 -31.53 23.80
C GLY A 384 -18.18 -30.26 22.97
N LEU A 385 -17.76 -29.12 23.55
CA LEU A 385 -17.71 -27.82 22.88
C LEU A 385 -16.28 -27.30 22.74
N PRO A 386 -15.94 -26.62 21.62
CA PRO A 386 -14.61 -26.05 21.41
C PRO A 386 -14.31 -24.89 22.38
N LYS A 387 -13.03 -24.63 22.67
CA LYS A 387 -12.55 -23.56 23.59
C LYS A 387 -12.98 -22.15 23.21
N THR A 388 -13.34 -21.96 21.95
CA THR A 388 -13.79 -20.69 21.39
C THR A 388 -15.31 -20.51 21.47
N SER A 389 -16.08 -21.53 21.88
CA SER A 389 -17.54 -21.45 21.93
C SER A 389 -18.00 -20.59 23.12
N PRO A 390 -18.96 -19.66 22.91
CA PRO A 390 -19.61 -18.87 23.96
C PRO A 390 -20.19 -19.69 25.12
N ASP A 391 -20.71 -20.89 24.86
CA ASP A 391 -21.44 -21.69 25.85
C ASP A 391 -20.58 -22.77 26.49
N SER A 392 -19.27 -22.64 26.31
CA SER A 392 -18.34 -23.70 26.66
C SER A 392 -17.93 -23.70 28.13
N CYS A 393 -18.27 -22.63 28.87
CA CYS A 393 -18.21 -22.60 30.33
C CYS A 393 -19.63 -22.66 30.88
N LYS A 394 -20.02 -23.83 31.38
CA LYS A 394 -21.36 -24.09 31.94
C LYS A 394 -21.38 -23.80 33.44
N GLN A 395 -22.49 -23.22 33.90
CA GLN A 395 -22.68 -22.92 35.32
C GLN A 395 -22.85 -24.22 36.10
N GLN A 396 -22.24 -24.27 37.29
CA GLN A 396 -22.50 -25.33 38.24
C GLN A 396 -23.84 -25.05 38.96
N THR A 397 -24.86 -25.89 38.72
CA THR A 397 -26.17 -25.75 39.37
C THR A 397 -26.21 -26.47 40.72
N PHE A 398 -26.83 -25.83 41.70
CA PHE A 398 -27.10 -26.38 43.03
C PHE A 398 -28.59 -26.71 43.14
N TYR A 399 -28.94 -27.98 43.31
CA TYR A 399 -30.27 -28.41 43.74
C TYR A 399 -30.16 -28.99 45.15
N GLY A 400 -30.91 -28.46 46.11
CA GLY A 400 -31.07 -29.07 47.45
C GLY A 400 -29.86 -29.00 48.40
N GLY A 401 -28.87 -28.13 48.15
CA GLY A 401 -27.67 -28.04 49.01
C GLY A 401 -26.57 -29.06 48.66
N GLU A 402 -26.75 -29.84 47.59
CA GLU A 402 -25.75 -30.74 47.03
C GLU A 402 -25.25 -30.18 45.69
N VAL A 403 -23.94 -30.33 45.44
CA VAL A 403 -23.30 -29.90 44.18
C VAL A 403 -23.74 -30.86 43.08
N VAL A 404 -24.72 -30.46 42.25
CA VAL A 404 -25.07 -31.23 41.05
C VAL A 404 -24.13 -30.81 39.93
N THR A 405 -22.95 -31.42 39.91
CA THR A 405 -22.08 -31.43 38.73
C THR A 405 -22.70 -32.32 37.66
N GLU A 406 -23.38 -31.74 36.67
CA GLU A 406 -23.75 -32.49 35.45
C GLU A 406 -22.51 -33.03 34.68
N ALA A 407 -21.29 -32.62 35.05
CA ALA A 407 -20.05 -33.20 34.51
C ALA A 407 -19.56 -34.46 35.24
N CYS A 408 -19.99 -34.68 36.49
CA CYS A 408 -19.47 -35.76 37.32
C CYS A 408 -20.63 -36.47 37.98
N SER A 409 -21.20 -37.40 37.23
CA SER A 409 -22.31 -38.22 37.69
C SER A 409 -21.81 -39.43 38.49
N CYS A 410 -20.85 -39.21 39.40
CA CYS A 410 -20.27 -40.26 40.23
C CYS A 410 -21.31 -40.84 41.18
N HIS A 411 -21.41 -42.17 41.25
CA HIS A 411 -22.38 -42.87 42.06
C HIS A 411 -22.00 -42.75 43.55
N PRO A 412 -22.88 -42.21 44.40
CA PRO A 412 -22.53 -41.85 45.78
C PRO A 412 -22.07 -43.05 46.63
N LEU A 413 -22.60 -44.25 46.35
CA LEU A 413 -22.18 -45.47 47.05
C LEU A 413 -20.91 -46.08 46.45
N GLY A 414 -20.68 -45.92 45.15
CA GLY A 414 -19.62 -46.61 44.43
C GLY A 414 -18.33 -45.82 44.27
N SER A 415 -18.34 -44.51 44.50
CA SER A 415 -17.16 -43.64 44.43
C SER A 415 -16.55 -43.38 45.80
N VAL A 416 -15.23 -43.20 45.84
CA VAL A 416 -14.49 -42.83 47.07
C VAL A 416 -14.79 -41.36 47.42
N LEU A 417 -15.19 -41.09 48.66
CA LEU A 417 -15.46 -39.74 49.16
C LEU A 417 -14.18 -39.12 49.75
N SER A 418 -13.92 -37.83 49.48
CA SER A 418 -12.88 -37.05 50.17
C SER A 418 -13.39 -35.63 50.41
N GLY A 419 -13.45 -35.20 51.68
CA GLY A 419 -13.84 -33.84 52.04
C GLY A 419 -15.32 -33.50 51.83
N GLY A 420 -16.23 -34.47 51.93
CA GLY A 420 -17.68 -34.22 51.95
C GLY A 420 -18.42 -34.38 50.60
N GLY A 421 -17.79 -34.95 49.56
CA GLY A 421 -18.46 -35.31 48.30
C GLY A 421 -17.61 -36.20 47.38
N PRO A 422 -18.20 -36.78 46.31
CA PRO A 422 -17.47 -37.59 45.34
C PRO A 422 -16.61 -36.72 44.41
N LEU A 423 -15.33 -37.09 44.26
CA LEU A 423 -14.38 -36.42 43.37
C LEU A 423 -14.33 -37.09 41.99
N CYS A 424 -14.26 -36.25 40.96
CA CYS A 424 -13.94 -36.63 39.59
C CYS A 424 -12.75 -35.80 39.07
N ASP A 425 -12.05 -36.30 38.06
CA ASP A 425 -10.95 -35.55 37.44
C ASP A 425 -11.49 -34.31 36.69
N PRO A 426 -10.99 -33.08 36.96
CA PRO A 426 -11.49 -31.84 36.32
C PRO A 426 -11.26 -31.74 34.81
N SER A 427 -10.42 -32.61 34.25
CA SER A 427 -10.04 -32.64 32.84
C SER A 427 -10.72 -33.78 32.05
N SER A 428 -11.05 -34.91 32.70
CA SER A 428 -11.70 -36.07 32.05
C SER A 428 -13.13 -36.37 32.53
N GLY A 429 -13.52 -35.94 33.73
CA GLY A 429 -14.81 -36.27 34.34
C GLY A 429 -14.91 -37.69 34.92
N GLU A 430 -13.80 -38.45 34.96
CA GLU A 430 -13.77 -39.82 35.47
C GLU A 430 -13.80 -39.88 37.01
N CYS A 431 -14.61 -40.78 37.56
CA CYS A 431 -14.82 -40.96 38.99
C CYS A 431 -13.83 -41.98 39.60
N THR A 432 -13.39 -41.75 40.83
CA THR A 432 -12.56 -42.74 41.54
C THR A 432 -13.45 -43.78 42.24
N CYS A 433 -13.45 -45.02 41.77
CA CYS A 433 -14.33 -46.08 42.25
C CYS A 433 -13.77 -46.85 43.47
N LYS A 434 -14.68 -47.35 44.32
CA LYS A 434 -14.37 -48.24 45.45
C LYS A 434 -13.99 -49.64 44.96
N PRO A 435 -13.35 -50.47 45.80
CA PRO A 435 -13.00 -51.84 45.43
C PRO A 435 -14.20 -52.65 44.91
N GLY A 436 -14.00 -53.40 43.83
CA GLY A 436 -15.05 -54.21 43.19
C GLY A 436 -16.06 -53.40 42.35
N VAL A 437 -15.97 -52.07 42.30
CA VAL A 437 -16.88 -51.18 41.55
C VAL A 437 -16.20 -50.66 40.28
N GLY A 438 -16.93 -50.60 39.18
CA GLY A 438 -16.47 -50.15 37.87
C GLY A 438 -17.45 -49.24 37.15
N GLY A 439 -17.07 -48.84 35.93
CA GLY A 439 -17.78 -47.87 35.09
C GLY A 439 -17.31 -46.43 35.33
N ALA A 440 -17.46 -45.56 34.31
CA ALA A 440 -17.02 -44.15 34.36
C ALA A 440 -17.68 -43.34 35.50
N ARG A 441 -18.82 -43.84 36.00
CA ARG A 441 -19.62 -43.27 37.09
C ARG A 441 -19.55 -44.08 38.38
N CYS A 442 -18.81 -45.19 38.44
CA CYS A 442 -18.79 -46.11 39.58
C CYS A 442 -20.17 -46.65 40.00
N ASP A 443 -21.07 -46.86 39.04
CA ASP A 443 -22.47 -47.24 39.24
C ASP A 443 -22.74 -48.74 39.07
N SER A 444 -21.70 -49.54 38.79
CA SER A 444 -21.84 -50.98 38.55
C SER A 444 -20.72 -51.78 39.20
N CYS A 445 -20.95 -53.04 39.52
CA CYS A 445 -19.89 -53.93 39.98
C CYS A 445 -19.01 -54.39 38.81
N MET A 446 -17.71 -54.55 39.07
CA MET A 446 -16.80 -55.17 38.11
C MET A 446 -17.14 -56.65 37.92
N LEU A 447 -16.68 -57.23 36.81
CA LEU A 447 -16.79 -58.67 36.57
C LEU A 447 -16.21 -59.47 37.74
N GLY A 448 -16.93 -60.51 38.17
CA GLY A 448 -16.61 -61.30 39.36
C GLY A 448 -17.00 -60.66 40.71
N TYR A 449 -17.75 -59.55 40.70
CA TYR A 449 -18.25 -58.87 41.91
C TYR A 449 -19.76 -58.60 41.83
N TRP A 450 -20.42 -58.57 42.99
CA TRP A 450 -21.87 -58.37 43.10
C TRP A 450 -22.28 -57.54 44.32
N GLY A 451 -23.50 -57.02 44.29
CA GLY A 451 -24.15 -56.37 45.42
C GLY A 451 -23.48 -55.06 45.82
N LEU A 452 -23.57 -54.03 44.97
CA LEU A 452 -23.02 -52.70 45.25
C LEU A 452 -23.56 -52.14 46.58
N HIS A 453 -22.67 -51.89 47.54
CA HIS A 453 -22.99 -51.38 48.87
C HIS A 453 -21.98 -50.33 49.35
N GLU A 454 -22.12 -49.86 50.60
CA GLU A 454 -21.33 -48.75 51.16
C GLU A 454 -19.81 -48.94 51.09
N TYR A 455 -19.30 -50.17 50.99
CA TYR A 455 -17.85 -50.46 50.94
C TYR A 455 -17.37 -50.91 49.54
N GLY A 456 -18.22 -50.83 48.52
CA GLY A 456 -17.95 -51.33 47.17
C GLY A 456 -18.79 -52.56 46.83
N CYS A 457 -18.27 -53.45 45.99
CA CYS A 457 -18.94 -54.72 45.66
C CYS A 457 -18.24 -55.91 46.30
N ARG A 458 -18.99 -56.96 46.58
CA ARG A 458 -18.48 -58.20 47.17
C ARG A 458 -17.98 -59.13 46.06
N PRO A 459 -16.84 -59.82 46.23
CA PRO A 459 -16.42 -60.83 45.28
C PRO A 459 -17.43 -61.98 45.24
N CYS A 460 -17.62 -62.57 44.07
CA CYS A 460 -18.52 -63.69 43.89
C CYS A 460 -17.89 -65.01 44.34
N ASP A 461 -18.70 -65.86 44.97
CA ASP A 461 -18.28 -67.20 45.40
C ASP A 461 -18.66 -68.23 44.32
N CYS A 462 -18.15 -67.99 43.11
CA CYS A 462 -18.46 -68.76 41.91
C CYS A 462 -17.16 -69.17 41.20
N THR A 463 -17.17 -70.31 40.50
CA THR A 463 -16.04 -70.73 39.63
C THR A 463 -15.94 -69.93 38.33
N GLY A 464 -16.90 -69.04 38.05
CA GLY A 464 -16.96 -68.15 36.90
C GLY A 464 -17.64 -66.82 37.27
N ASP A 465 -18.13 -66.09 36.29
CA ASP A 465 -18.86 -64.83 36.54
C ASP A 465 -20.20 -65.06 37.25
N CYS A 466 -20.71 -63.99 37.85
CA CYS A 466 -21.92 -63.94 38.65
C CYS A 466 -22.77 -62.75 38.20
N ASP A 467 -24.07 -62.82 38.47
CA ASP A 467 -24.95 -61.68 38.27
C ASP A 467 -24.63 -60.56 39.28
N PRO A 468 -24.39 -59.31 38.82
CA PRO A 468 -23.90 -58.23 39.67
C PRO A 468 -24.93 -57.71 40.70
N TYR A 469 -26.20 -58.10 40.62
CA TYR A 469 -27.25 -57.67 41.54
C TYR A 469 -27.63 -58.75 42.56
N THR A 470 -27.65 -60.01 42.12
CA THR A 470 -28.11 -61.16 42.91
C THR A 470 -26.97 -62.00 43.48
N GLY A 471 -25.79 -61.99 42.84
CA GLY A 471 -24.67 -62.85 43.19
C GLY A 471 -24.79 -64.27 42.66
N ASP A 472 -25.84 -64.57 41.89
CA ASP A 472 -26.08 -65.90 41.33
C ASP A 472 -25.02 -66.24 40.28
N CYS A 473 -24.45 -67.45 40.37
CA CYS A 473 -23.41 -67.89 39.45
C CYS A 473 -23.97 -68.07 38.03
N VAL A 474 -23.35 -67.40 37.06
CA VAL A 474 -23.70 -67.58 35.65
C VAL A 474 -23.11 -68.91 35.22
N SER A 475 -23.97 -69.90 35.01
CA SER A 475 -23.56 -71.21 34.50
C SER A 475 -23.12 -71.05 33.04
N GLY A 476 -21.81 -70.91 32.83
CA GLY A 476 -21.23 -70.72 31.51
C GLY A 476 -21.40 -71.95 30.62
N SER A 477 -22.30 -71.90 29.64
CA SER A 477 -22.12 -72.63 28.40
C SER A 477 -21.09 -71.87 27.57
N VAL A 478 -19.97 -72.52 27.26
CA VAL A 478 -18.88 -72.01 26.43
C VAL A 478 -19.38 -71.77 25.00
N ALA A 479 -19.85 -70.56 24.71
CA ALA A 479 -19.94 -70.00 23.35
C ALA A 479 -20.23 -68.50 23.42
N ASP A 480 -19.50 -67.73 22.62
CA ASP A 480 -19.73 -66.30 22.31
C ASP A 480 -19.06 -65.24 23.20
N VAL A 481 -17.75 -65.38 23.37
CA VAL A 481 -16.86 -64.19 23.37
C VAL A 481 -16.05 -64.20 22.09
N SER A 482 -16.61 -63.64 21.01
CA SER A 482 -15.91 -63.01 19.87
C SER A 482 -16.86 -62.74 18.71
N ARG A 483 -17.62 -61.63 18.72
CA ARG A 483 -18.19 -61.03 17.48
C ARG A 483 -18.71 -59.60 17.69
N ALA A 484 -17.79 -58.66 17.87
CA ALA A 484 -18.05 -57.25 17.60
C ALA A 484 -16.80 -56.52 17.10
N ALA A 485 -16.09 -57.10 16.12
CA ALA A 485 -15.07 -56.39 15.34
C ALA A 485 -14.71 -57.19 14.07
N ALA A 486 -15.58 -57.16 13.05
CA ALA A 486 -15.24 -57.28 11.62
C ALA A 486 -16.50 -57.65 10.81
N GLY A 487 -17.14 -56.66 10.21
CA GLY A 487 -18.13 -56.87 9.15
C GLY A 487 -17.53 -56.56 7.79
N HIS A 488 -16.93 -57.55 7.15
CA HIS A 488 -16.82 -57.59 5.69
C HIS A 488 -17.93 -58.53 5.17
N THR A 489 -18.79 -58.03 4.28
CA THR A 489 -19.39 -58.90 3.26
C THR A 489 -19.45 -58.16 1.92
N ARG A 490 -18.67 -58.67 0.97
CA ARG A 490 -18.83 -58.49 -0.47
C ARG A 490 -20.01 -59.36 -0.95
N LEU A 491 -20.69 -58.95 -2.01
CA LEU A 491 -20.74 -59.68 -3.29
C LEU A 491 -21.30 -58.77 -4.39
N SER A 492 -20.52 -58.56 -5.47
CA SER A 492 -20.79 -58.93 -6.87
C SER A 492 -21.97 -58.22 -7.56
N SER A 493 -21.96 -57.89 -8.85
CA SER A 493 -20.92 -57.69 -9.88
C SER A 493 -21.73 -57.39 -11.14
N ASN A 494 -21.64 -56.20 -11.73
CA ASN A 494 -21.59 -56.03 -13.20
C ASN A 494 -21.59 -54.55 -13.61
N GLY A 495 -20.61 -54.19 -14.44
CA GLY A 495 -20.73 -53.10 -15.41
C GLY A 495 -19.82 -51.89 -15.18
N GLY A 496 -18.76 -51.80 -16.00
CA GLY A 496 -18.26 -50.53 -16.54
C GLY A 496 -17.17 -49.81 -15.75
N ASP A 497 -15.91 -50.05 -16.12
CA ASP A 497 -14.84 -49.06 -15.91
C ASP A 497 -15.07 -47.87 -16.85
N VAL A 498 -15.53 -46.74 -16.28
CA VAL A 498 -15.42 -45.43 -16.91
C VAL A 498 -14.83 -44.47 -15.89
N ALA A 499 -13.78 -43.80 -16.35
CA ALA A 499 -12.97 -42.85 -15.64
C ALA A 499 -13.77 -41.78 -14.86
N LEU A 500 -13.19 -41.39 -13.73
CA LEU A 500 -13.25 -40.03 -13.21
C LEU A 500 -13.22 -39.01 -14.37
N PHE A 501 -14.32 -38.27 -14.56
CA PHE A 501 -14.37 -36.81 -14.41
C PHE A 501 -15.72 -36.25 -14.89
N ARG A 502 -16.31 -35.41 -14.01
CA ARG A 502 -17.07 -34.17 -14.31
C ARG A 502 -18.41 -34.32 -15.07
N ALA A 503 -19.35 -33.40 -14.99
CA ALA A 503 -19.55 -32.13 -14.29
C ALA A 503 -21.09 -31.99 -14.15
N GLU A 504 -21.67 -31.08 -13.38
CA GLU A 504 -21.85 -29.64 -13.65
C GLU A 504 -23.25 -29.37 -13.05
N GLU A 505 -23.51 -28.36 -12.23
CA GLU A 505 -23.79 -26.97 -12.59
C GLU A 505 -24.29 -26.30 -11.29
N LEU A 506 -24.21 -25.01 -10.96
CA LEU A 506 -23.74 -23.74 -11.54
C LEU A 506 -23.87 -22.76 -10.33
N PHE A 507 -23.07 -21.72 -10.10
CA PHE A 507 -22.67 -20.58 -10.94
C PHE A 507 -21.31 -20.07 -10.37
N SER A 508 -20.20 -19.89 -11.12
CA SER A 508 -19.91 -18.92 -12.19
C SER A 508 -20.34 -17.48 -11.85
N ALA A 509 -19.60 -16.39 -12.06
CA ALA A 509 -18.29 -16.07 -12.59
C ALA A 509 -18.21 -14.51 -12.57
N LEU A 510 -17.05 -13.99 -13.02
CA LEU A 510 -16.76 -12.66 -13.60
C LEU A 510 -15.92 -11.71 -12.71
N HIS A 511 -14.60 -11.55 -12.91
CA HIS A 511 -13.85 -10.87 -14.02
C HIS A 511 -13.82 -9.33 -13.84
N HIS A 512 -12.76 -8.54 -14.07
CA HIS A 512 -11.52 -8.62 -14.87
C HIS A 512 -10.58 -7.41 -14.52
N SER A 513 -9.25 -7.54 -14.46
CA SER A 513 -8.18 -7.23 -15.46
C SER A 513 -7.76 -5.76 -15.65
N GLU A 514 -6.47 -5.45 -15.52
CA GLU A 514 -5.81 -4.51 -16.45
C GLU A 514 -4.75 -5.26 -17.25
N ARG A 515 -4.84 -5.14 -18.59
CA ARG A 515 -3.99 -5.79 -19.58
C ARG A 515 -2.70 -4.99 -19.75
N CYS A 516 -1.52 -5.63 -19.77
CA CYS A 516 -0.32 -4.99 -20.31
C CYS A 516 -0.55 -4.77 -21.82
N GLU A 517 -0.71 -3.52 -22.27
CA GLU A 517 -0.75 -3.18 -23.69
C GLU A 517 0.68 -2.94 -24.21
N CYS A 518 1.25 -3.91 -24.92
CA CYS A 518 2.48 -3.70 -25.67
C CYS A 518 2.12 -3.25 -27.09
N ALA A 519 2.68 -2.12 -27.53
CA ALA A 519 2.59 -1.73 -28.93
C ALA A 519 3.31 -2.77 -29.81
N GLU A 520 2.59 -3.42 -30.71
CA GLU A 520 3.22 -4.38 -31.61
C GLU A 520 4.19 -3.66 -32.56
N ALA A 521 5.48 -3.98 -32.46
CA ALA A 521 6.48 -3.43 -33.37
C ALA A 521 6.19 -3.87 -34.82
N THR A 522 5.74 -2.96 -35.68
CA THR A 522 5.52 -3.26 -37.10
C THR A 522 6.86 -3.53 -37.78
N LEU A 523 6.93 -4.57 -38.63
CA LEU A 523 8.11 -4.78 -39.48
C LEU A 523 8.24 -3.57 -40.40
N GLY A 524 9.13 -2.64 -40.04
CA GLY A 524 9.36 -1.42 -40.79
C GLY A 524 10.02 -1.71 -42.14
N SER A 525 10.27 -0.66 -42.92
CA SER A 525 11.01 -0.78 -44.19
C SER A 525 12.34 -1.53 -43.98
N PRO A 526 12.82 -2.34 -44.94
CA PRO A 526 14.08 -3.07 -44.81
C PRO A 526 15.24 -2.23 -44.30
N LYS A 527 15.36 -0.97 -44.76
CA LYS A 527 16.37 0.00 -44.29
C LYS A 527 16.32 0.27 -42.78
N ARG A 528 15.12 0.38 -42.19
CA ARG A 528 14.94 0.58 -40.74
C ARG A 528 15.22 -0.70 -39.96
N PHE A 529 14.88 -1.85 -40.52
CA PHE A 529 15.21 -3.14 -39.92
C PHE A 529 16.72 -3.36 -39.85
N CYS A 530 17.45 -3.05 -40.93
CA CYS A 530 18.91 -3.16 -40.94
C CYS A 530 19.59 -2.13 -40.02
N ALA A 531 19.03 -0.93 -39.90
CA ALA A 531 19.54 0.10 -39.01
C ALA A 531 19.34 -0.19 -37.51
N ALA A 532 18.54 -1.22 -37.16
CA ALA A 532 18.31 -1.62 -35.78
C ALA A 532 19.41 -2.54 -35.21
N GLU A 533 20.29 -3.09 -36.05
CA GLU A 533 21.50 -3.83 -35.64
C GLU A 533 21.26 -4.97 -34.62
N TYR A 534 20.35 -5.90 -34.95
CA TYR A 534 19.96 -7.03 -34.08
C TYR A 534 21.01 -8.12 -33.93
N ASP A 535 21.57 -8.41 -32.76
CA ASP A 535 22.61 -9.46 -32.64
C ASP A 535 22.14 -10.88 -33.02
N TYR A 536 20.84 -11.18 -32.98
CA TYR A 536 20.31 -12.45 -33.49
C TYR A 536 18.91 -12.31 -34.09
N VAL A 537 18.58 -13.22 -35.02
CA VAL A 537 17.25 -13.38 -35.63
C VAL A 537 16.92 -14.87 -35.74
N LEU A 538 15.88 -15.32 -35.04
CA LEU A 538 15.49 -16.73 -34.96
C LEU A 538 13.97 -16.94 -34.99
N VAL A 539 13.55 -18.18 -35.22
CA VAL A 539 12.18 -18.66 -35.03
C VAL A 539 12.16 -19.60 -33.84
N ALA A 540 11.33 -19.29 -32.86
CA ALA A 540 11.22 -20.02 -31.61
C ALA A 540 9.77 -20.30 -31.24
N LYS A 541 9.51 -21.49 -30.69
CA LYS A 541 8.26 -21.83 -30.02
C LYS A 541 8.43 -21.62 -28.53
N VAL A 542 7.55 -20.83 -27.91
CA VAL A 542 7.59 -20.61 -26.47
C VAL A 542 7.05 -21.84 -25.76
N MET A 543 7.85 -22.42 -24.86
CA MET A 543 7.48 -23.60 -24.09
C MET A 543 6.85 -23.18 -22.75
N SER A 544 7.52 -22.26 -22.03
CA SER A 544 7.07 -21.75 -20.73
C SER A 544 7.70 -20.38 -20.42
N ALA A 545 7.07 -19.60 -19.54
CA ALA A 545 7.56 -18.31 -19.07
C ALA A 545 7.47 -18.26 -17.54
N HIS A 546 8.55 -17.83 -16.88
CA HIS A 546 8.67 -17.80 -15.42
C HIS A 546 9.11 -16.42 -14.95
N ASP A 547 8.40 -15.83 -13.98
CA ASP A 547 8.81 -14.60 -13.30
C ASP A 547 9.60 -14.95 -12.04
N LYS A 548 10.88 -14.54 -12.00
CA LYS A 548 11.78 -14.76 -10.86
C LYS A 548 11.83 -13.55 -9.92
N GLY A 549 10.93 -12.59 -10.09
CA GLY A 549 10.79 -11.38 -9.28
C GLY A 549 11.77 -10.26 -9.64
N SER A 550 13.02 -10.59 -10.01
CA SER A 550 14.01 -9.61 -10.50
C SER A 550 14.13 -9.54 -12.02
N HIS A 551 13.73 -10.61 -12.72
CA HIS A 551 13.70 -10.70 -14.17
C HIS A 551 12.78 -11.85 -14.60
N ALA A 552 12.31 -11.81 -15.85
CA ALA A 552 11.58 -12.91 -16.45
C ALA A 552 12.53 -13.85 -17.22
N GLU A 553 12.25 -15.14 -17.19
CA GLU A 553 12.94 -16.16 -17.97
C GLU A 553 11.93 -16.91 -18.84
N VAL A 554 12.12 -16.90 -20.15
CA VAL A 554 11.23 -17.54 -21.12
C VAL A 554 11.96 -18.67 -21.81
N GLU A 555 11.53 -19.90 -21.55
CA GLU A 555 12.10 -21.08 -22.17
C GLU A 555 11.48 -21.32 -23.54
N VAL A 556 12.32 -21.43 -24.57
CA VAL A 556 11.88 -21.56 -25.96
C VAL A 556 12.62 -22.68 -26.69
N LYS A 557 11.94 -23.30 -27.65
CA LYS A 557 12.53 -24.26 -28.58
C LYS A 557 12.83 -23.57 -29.91
N VAL A 558 14.12 -23.40 -30.23
CA VAL A 558 14.60 -22.78 -31.47
C VAL A 558 14.41 -23.73 -32.64
N LYS A 559 13.52 -23.35 -33.56
CA LYS A 559 13.26 -24.09 -34.80
C LYS A 559 14.23 -23.71 -35.92
N LYS A 560 14.56 -22.42 -36.05
CA LYS A 560 15.42 -21.91 -37.12
C LYS A 560 16.20 -20.68 -36.67
N VAL A 561 17.45 -20.57 -37.07
CA VAL A 561 18.27 -19.37 -36.90
C VAL A 561 18.48 -18.76 -38.28
N PHE A 562 18.02 -17.53 -38.48
CA PHE A 562 18.20 -16.78 -39.72
C PHE A 562 19.50 -15.99 -39.72
N TYR A 563 19.85 -15.46 -38.56
CA TYR A 563 21.11 -14.78 -38.33
C TYR A 563 21.50 -14.85 -36.86
N GLN A 564 22.81 -14.84 -36.60
CA GLN A 564 23.37 -14.53 -35.30
C GLN A 564 24.72 -13.86 -35.51
N SER A 565 25.09 -12.98 -34.59
CA SER A 565 26.40 -12.35 -34.58
C SER A 565 27.48 -13.43 -34.35
N PRO A 566 28.72 -13.22 -34.81
CA PRO A 566 29.82 -14.18 -34.57
C PRO A 566 30.15 -14.39 -33.08
N ARG A 567 29.70 -13.47 -32.22
CA ARG A 567 29.90 -13.52 -30.76
C ARG A 567 28.89 -14.45 -30.08
N MET A 568 27.75 -14.71 -30.72
CA MET A 568 26.72 -15.61 -30.21
C MET A 568 26.75 -16.99 -30.88
N LYS A 569 26.49 -18.04 -30.09
CA LYS A 569 26.44 -19.44 -30.56
C LYS A 569 25.09 -20.09 -30.24
N ILE A 570 24.02 -19.60 -30.85
CA ILE A 570 22.68 -20.14 -30.72
C ILE A 570 22.50 -21.31 -31.71
N ARG A 571 22.14 -22.49 -31.19
CA ARG A 571 21.84 -23.69 -31.98
C ARG A 571 20.36 -24.03 -31.92
N ARG A 572 19.91 -24.92 -32.82
CA ARG A 572 18.56 -25.49 -32.73
C ARG A 572 18.48 -26.36 -31.47
N GLY A 573 17.43 -26.18 -30.67
CA GLY A 573 17.31 -26.80 -29.36
C GLY A 573 16.57 -25.89 -28.37
N SER A 574 16.49 -26.29 -27.10
CA SER A 574 15.91 -25.47 -26.04
C SER A 574 16.92 -24.44 -25.55
N ILE A 575 16.51 -23.18 -25.48
CA ILE A 575 17.29 -22.08 -24.90
C ILE A 575 16.37 -21.20 -24.05
N THR A 576 16.95 -20.38 -23.18
CA THR A 576 16.22 -19.38 -22.42
C THR A 576 16.41 -18.00 -23.06
N LEU A 577 15.31 -17.33 -23.39
CA LEU A 577 15.28 -15.91 -23.71
C LEU A 577 15.01 -15.12 -22.42
N TYR A 578 15.64 -13.97 -22.30
CA TYR A 578 15.52 -13.11 -21.13
C TYR A 578 14.81 -11.81 -21.51
N PRO A 579 13.48 -11.71 -21.29
CA PRO A 579 12.78 -10.46 -21.55
C PRO A 579 13.19 -9.39 -20.55
N GLU A 580 13.66 -8.26 -21.05
CA GLU A 580 14.00 -7.11 -20.23
C GLU A 580 12.72 -6.34 -19.92
N SER A 581 12.39 -6.24 -18.64
CA SER A 581 11.30 -5.40 -18.18
C SER A 581 11.71 -3.94 -18.38
N TRP A 582 10.96 -3.22 -19.22
CA TRP A 582 11.19 -1.79 -19.46
C TRP A 582 10.41 -0.90 -18.47
N THR A 583 9.71 -1.50 -17.52
CA THR A 583 8.92 -0.81 -16.49
C THR A 583 9.16 -1.41 -15.12
N ASP A 584 9.11 -0.59 -14.08
CA ASP A 584 9.24 -0.97 -12.66
C ASP A 584 8.07 -1.83 -12.14
N ARG A 585 7.15 -2.27 -13.02
CA ARG A 585 5.92 -3.02 -12.73
C ARG A 585 5.87 -4.41 -13.37
N GLY A 586 6.98 -4.90 -13.92
CA GLY A 586 7.09 -6.29 -14.39
C GLY A 586 6.43 -6.62 -15.74
N CYS A 587 5.85 -5.65 -16.47
CA CYS A 587 5.43 -5.90 -17.85
C CYS A 587 6.66 -6.05 -18.76
N THR A 588 6.81 -7.21 -19.40
CA THR A 588 7.85 -7.47 -20.41
C THR A 588 7.24 -7.29 -21.81
N CYS A 589 7.79 -6.38 -22.60
CA CYS A 589 7.36 -6.12 -23.97
C CYS A 589 8.50 -6.40 -24.93
N PRO A 590 8.29 -7.17 -26.02
CA PRO A 590 7.01 -7.79 -26.44
C PRO A 590 6.60 -9.03 -25.63
N ILE A 591 5.30 -9.29 -25.53
CA ILE A 591 4.77 -10.45 -24.78
C ILE A 591 4.96 -11.74 -25.58
N LEU A 592 5.65 -12.70 -24.97
CA LEU A 592 5.87 -14.04 -25.52
C LEU A 592 4.94 -15.03 -24.82
N ASN A 593 3.82 -15.38 -25.46
CA ASN A 593 2.86 -16.30 -24.86
C ASN A 593 3.31 -17.75 -25.01
N PRO A 594 3.28 -18.57 -23.93
CA PRO A 594 3.53 -20.01 -24.00
C PRO A 594 2.65 -20.71 -25.07
N GLY A 595 3.22 -21.70 -25.74
CA GLY A 595 2.56 -22.45 -26.82
C GLY A 595 2.58 -21.77 -28.19
N SER A 596 2.85 -20.47 -28.26
CA SER A 596 2.87 -19.69 -29.50
C SER A 596 4.25 -19.69 -30.18
N GLU A 597 4.26 -19.51 -31.50
CA GLU A 597 5.48 -19.46 -32.32
C GLU A 597 5.73 -18.06 -32.84
N TYR A 598 6.97 -17.60 -32.69
CA TYR A 598 7.38 -16.24 -33.03
C TYR A 598 8.67 -16.22 -33.86
N VAL A 599 8.79 -15.22 -34.72
CA VAL A 599 10.09 -14.72 -35.17
C VAL A 599 10.56 -13.66 -34.18
N VAL A 600 11.78 -13.81 -33.68
CA VAL A 600 12.39 -12.94 -32.68
C VAL A 600 13.70 -12.42 -33.24
N ALA A 601 13.81 -11.10 -33.36
CA ALA A 601 15.07 -10.40 -33.58
C ALA A 601 15.41 -9.58 -32.34
N GLY A 602 16.53 -9.89 -31.70
CA GLY A 602 16.89 -9.34 -30.39
C GLY A 602 18.38 -9.03 -30.29
N HIS A 603 18.81 -8.65 -29.09
CA HIS A 603 20.17 -8.18 -28.82
C HIS A 603 20.87 -9.06 -27.79
N GLU A 604 22.20 -9.04 -27.83
CA GLU A 604 23.03 -9.71 -26.83
C GLU A 604 23.25 -8.77 -25.64
N ASP A 605 23.06 -9.28 -24.41
CA ASP A 605 23.49 -8.54 -23.23
C ASP A 605 25.01 -8.48 -23.19
N TRP A 606 25.57 -7.27 -23.28
CA TRP A 606 27.01 -7.08 -23.39
C TRP A 606 27.81 -7.54 -22.15
N LYS A 607 27.15 -7.67 -20.97
CA LYS A 607 27.79 -8.09 -19.72
C LYS A 607 27.79 -9.60 -19.53
N THR A 608 26.71 -10.26 -19.96
CA THR A 608 26.45 -11.68 -19.63
C THR A 608 26.44 -12.59 -20.86
N GLY A 609 26.44 -12.05 -22.07
CA GLY A 609 26.39 -12.81 -23.33
C GLY A 609 25.05 -13.51 -23.59
N ARG A 610 23.99 -13.11 -22.87
CA ARG A 610 22.67 -13.77 -22.92
C ARG A 610 21.78 -13.16 -24.02
N PRO A 611 20.90 -13.95 -24.65
CA PRO A 611 19.92 -13.43 -25.62
C PRO A 611 18.79 -12.69 -24.89
N VAL A 612 18.76 -11.36 -25.04
CA VAL A 612 17.76 -10.50 -24.40
C VAL A 612 16.68 -10.10 -25.41
N VAL A 613 15.46 -9.95 -24.90
CA VAL A 613 14.30 -9.45 -25.66
C VAL A 613 13.74 -8.23 -24.95
N ASN A 614 13.79 -7.07 -25.58
CA ASN A 614 13.32 -5.81 -24.99
C ASN A 614 12.51 -4.98 -25.98
N THR A 615 12.16 -3.75 -25.63
CA THR A 615 11.32 -2.88 -26.46
C THR A 615 11.94 -2.49 -27.81
N LYS A 616 13.26 -2.68 -27.98
CA LYS A 616 13.94 -2.49 -29.27
C LYS A 616 13.93 -3.76 -30.12
N SER A 617 13.65 -4.91 -29.50
CA SER A 617 13.57 -6.21 -30.15
C SER A 617 12.27 -6.34 -30.96
N LEU A 618 12.36 -7.03 -32.09
CA LEU A 618 11.21 -7.32 -32.95
C LEU A 618 10.70 -8.73 -32.66
N VAL A 619 9.47 -8.83 -32.16
CA VAL A 619 8.77 -10.11 -31.97
C VAL A 619 7.48 -10.08 -32.77
N LYS A 620 7.32 -11.05 -33.69
CA LYS A 620 6.09 -11.20 -34.47
C LYS A 620 5.64 -12.65 -34.54
N PRO A 621 4.32 -12.93 -34.47
CA PRO A 621 3.81 -14.27 -34.67
C PRO A 621 4.31 -14.87 -35.99
N TRP A 622 4.83 -16.09 -35.95
CA TRP A 622 5.44 -16.73 -37.09
C TRP A 622 4.40 -17.09 -38.16
N ARG A 623 4.69 -16.75 -39.42
CA ARG A 623 3.95 -17.19 -40.61
C ARG A 623 4.94 -17.57 -41.69
N SER A 624 4.68 -18.65 -42.42
CA SER A 624 5.60 -19.18 -43.45
C SER A 624 5.98 -18.12 -44.52
N SER A 625 5.07 -17.19 -44.83
CA SER A 625 5.28 -16.08 -45.77
C SER A 625 6.26 -15.00 -45.27
N LEU A 626 6.48 -14.89 -43.95
CA LEU A 626 7.47 -13.97 -43.37
C LEU A 626 8.90 -14.49 -43.53
N GLY A 627 9.09 -15.81 -43.58
CA GLY A 627 10.42 -16.42 -43.68
C GLY A 627 11.20 -16.02 -44.92
N LEU A 628 10.55 -15.97 -46.08
CA LEU A 628 11.17 -15.52 -47.34
C LEU A 628 11.50 -14.03 -47.31
N LYS A 629 10.65 -13.20 -46.67
CA LYS A 629 10.87 -11.76 -46.52
C LYS A 629 12.09 -11.45 -45.64
N PHE A 630 12.24 -12.11 -44.49
CA PHE A 630 13.42 -11.89 -43.63
C PHE A 630 14.72 -12.35 -44.28
N LEU A 631 14.72 -13.47 -45.00
CA LEU A 631 15.88 -13.91 -45.77
C LEU A 631 16.27 -12.91 -46.87
N HIS A 632 15.29 -12.31 -47.54
CA HIS A 632 15.52 -11.27 -48.55
C HIS A 632 16.11 -10.01 -47.92
N ILE A 633 15.50 -9.50 -46.84
CA ILE A 633 15.94 -8.29 -46.14
C ILE A 633 17.37 -8.46 -45.61
N LEU A 634 17.66 -9.57 -44.93
CA LEU A 634 18.98 -9.82 -44.34
C LEU A 634 20.08 -9.99 -45.39
N ARG A 635 19.77 -10.59 -46.55
CA ARG A 635 20.78 -10.86 -47.59
C ARG A 635 20.96 -9.73 -48.60
N LYS A 636 19.87 -9.06 -49.01
CA LYS A 636 19.91 -8.05 -50.09
C LYS A 636 19.88 -6.62 -49.56
N ASP A 637 19.11 -6.34 -48.52
CA ASP A 637 18.88 -4.96 -48.05
C ASP A 637 19.84 -4.54 -46.93
N CYS A 638 20.24 -5.47 -46.05
CA CYS A 638 21.24 -5.21 -45.00
C CYS A 638 22.70 -5.37 -45.51
N GLY A 639 22.87 -5.34 -46.83
CA GLY A 639 24.10 -5.63 -47.55
C GLY A 639 25.19 -4.59 -47.35
N HIS A 640 25.94 -4.73 -46.25
CA HIS A 640 27.40 -4.54 -46.14
C HIS A 640 27.94 -4.75 -44.71
N ARG A 641 27.06 -4.98 -43.71
CA ARG A 641 27.47 -5.20 -42.30
C ARG A 641 27.14 -6.59 -41.76
N TRP A 642 26.35 -7.37 -42.52
CA TRP A 642 25.75 -8.64 -42.05
C TRP A 642 26.12 -9.87 -42.88
N GLY A 643 26.94 -9.67 -43.90
CA GLY A 643 27.42 -10.70 -44.82
C GLY A 643 28.93 -10.65 -44.95
N LYS A 644 29.66 -11.02 -43.89
CA LYS A 644 30.99 -11.64 -43.98
C LYS A 644 31.19 -12.60 -42.79
N GLY A 645 30.41 -13.68 -42.80
CA GLY A 645 30.98 -14.97 -42.40
C GLY A 645 31.70 -15.53 -43.63
N ASP A 646 32.97 -15.86 -43.46
CA ASP A 646 33.83 -16.57 -44.40
C ASP A 646 34.19 -15.90 -45.75
N LYS A 647 35.31 -15.18 -45.72
CA LYS A 647 36.42 -15.46 -46.64
C LYS A 647 37.69 -15.70 -45.83
N SER A 648 37.70 -16.76 -45.04
CA SER A 648 38.93 -17.47 -44.64
C SER A 648 38.98 -18.78 -45.43
N GLY A 649 39.31 -18.64 -46.70
CA GLY A 649 39.57 -19.74 -47.61
C GLY A 649 40.57 -19.28 -48.66
N GLY A 650 41.85 -19.56 -48.42
CA GLY A 650 42.90 -19.55 -49.44
C GLY A 650 43.93 -18.42 -49.32
N ALA A 651 45.01 -18.69 -48.56
CA ALA A 651 46.40 -18.33 -48.84
C ALA A 651 47.17 -18.55 -47.51
N GLY A 652 47.89 -19.65 -47.33
CA GLY A 652 49.08 -19.94 -48.12
C GLY A 652 50.20 -18.99 -47.72
N HIS A 653 50.62 -19.01 -46.46
CA HIS A 653 51.92 -18.43 -46.09
C HIS A 653 52.97 -19.53 -46.16
N THR A 654 53.64 -19.53 -47.31
CA THR A 654 54.92 -20.15 -47.57
C THR A 654 55.97 -19.72 -46.55
N VAL A 655 56.63 -20.74 -46.01
CA VAL A 655 57.98 -20.70 -45.44
C VAL A 655 58.96 -20.29 -46.55
N GLY A 656 59.96 -19.47 -46.20
CA GLY A 656 61.12 -19.15 -47.04
C GLY A 656 61.68 -17.79 -46.66
N GLY A 657 62.65 -17.73 -45.74
CA GLY A 657 64.07 -17.49 -46.10
C GLY A 657 64.38 -16.02 -45.72
N GLY A 658 65.28 -15.72 -44.80
CA GLY A 658 66.70 -16.04 -44.91
C GLY A 658 67.36 -14.97 -45.78
N VAL A 659 67.93 -13.95 -45.11
CA VAL A 659 69.21 -13.25 -45.33
C VAL A 659 69.18 -11.98 -44.46
#